data_AF-A0AAU4PLY4-F1
#
_entry.id   AF-A0AAU4PLY4-F1
#
_cell.length_a   1.000
_cell.length_b   1.000
_cell.length_c   1.000
_cell.angle_alpha   90.00
_cell.angle_beta   90.00
_cell.angle_gamma   90.00
#
_symmetry.space_group_name_H-M   'P 1'
#
loop_
_entity.id
_entity.type
_entity.pdbx_description
1 polymer ?
#
loop_
_entity_poly.entity_id
_entity_poly.type
_entity_poly.pdbx_seq_one_letter_code
_entity_poly.pdbx_strand_id
1 'polypeptide(L)'
;MMPANPAGPGIPAARGPARRALRHSALAVAAVLVASGAALAAVPGSAAATDAELLTNSGFEAGSLDGWTCAAGATASAPPHSGSGALAAPATASDTGRCAQTVTVRPNTPYTLAGWVQGSYVYLGATGTGVDASVWAPDAASWKRLSTTFTTGANTTSVTVYTHGWYGQGAYHADDLTLTGPSGDPTTPPTSPPTTPPTTPPPSTDPNGPTGDGKVSTPTGLASTKVTGNAVVLKWNKSTDSSQNGDVPAYKVYAKGEIAATSMSTTVAVSSLRPRTSYTFTVQGYDRAGHASGQSEPVTVTTGGAPAAKPYASAYFDQWGIYENAYYPKQIGTSGAAAGLDVVTYAFENVHPTTHKCFEAIKASDAGNEDNPNAGDGAGDAYADYQADVAAGDSVDGTADVYEQPLKGNFNQLRALKAKYPNLRLTVSLGGWTYSKYFSDAAATDASRKAYVSSCIDMFMKGNLPKNVQGDPSGGVASAAGIFDGIDIDWEYPGSAGGHTGNHYADADKANFTLLLKEFRTQLDAYGATLGKKFLLTAALPSGQDKIKYLETDRIGAYLDYADVMTYDMHGSWDATGPTNHQDPLHDSPADPTTPIEPGSAKYNLDTAVTAYTDGLPDYGITGGFPASKLVLGVPFYWRGWTGVPAGTDYGLYQSATGPTPAKPLSQEAGLAAWKELSPTAANTHWDPVTESSWIYDGTNFWTGDTPQAIRARASYAAGKGLAGMFAFSLENDDASGTLLNAMTGSLG
;
A
#
# COMPACT_ATOMS: atom_id res chain seq x y z
N MET A 1 -43.40 -37.82 -39.49
CA MET A 1 -43.53 -37.04 -40.74
C MET A 1 -42.53 -35.89 -40.67
N MET A 2 -41.52 -35.87 -41.54
CA MET A 2 -40.75 -34.67 -41.94
C MET A 2 -41.64 -33.74 -42.80
N PRO A 3 -41.19 -32.56 -43.29
CA PRO A 3 -40.45 -31.44 -42.67
C PRO A 3 -41.04 -30.06 -43.11
N ALA A 4 -40.51 -28.92 -42.65
CA ALA A 4 -40.38 -27.69 -43.47
C ALA A 4 -39.56 -26.57 -42.79
N ASN A 5 -38.53 -26.11 -43.50
CA ASN A 5 -37.89 -24.79 -43.41
C ASN A 5 -38.42 -23.96 -44.61
N PRO A 6 -38.46 -22.61 -44.59
CA PRO A 6 -37.44 -21.89 -45.38
C PRO A 6 -37.06 -20.47 -44.90
N ALA A 7 -36.06 -19.93 -45.59
CA ALA A 7 -35.25 -18.72 -45.38
C ALA A 7 -35.85 -17.36 -45.85
N GLY A 8 -35.32 -16.26 -45.26
CA GLY A 8 -35.03 -14.92 -45.85
C GLY A 8 -36.21 -14.01 -46.29
N PRO A 9 -36.05 -12.67 -46.42
CA PRO A 9 -34.85 -11.92 -46.85
C PRO A 9 -34.52 -10.61 -46.08
N GLY A 10 -33.44 -9.91 -46.46
CA GLY A 10 -32.98 -8.63 -45.90
C GLY A 10 -32.91 -7.42 -46.86
N ILE A 11 -32.03 -6.45 -46.50
CA ILE A 11 -31.52 -5.23 -47.23
C ILE A 11 -32.36 -3.93 -47.00
N PRO A 12 -31.81 -2.66 -46.96
CA PRO A 12 -30.46 -2.15 -47.35
C PRO A 12 -29.73 -1.15 -46.41
N ALA A 13 -28.43 -0.97 -46.72
CA ALA A 13 -27.53 0.10 -46.30
C ALA A 13 -27.71 1.44 -47.07
N ALA A 14 -27.29 2.55 -46.44
CA ALA A 14 -27.45 3.94 -46.90
C ALA A 14 -26.28 4.48 -47.74
N ARG A 15 -26.60 5.43 -48.62
CA ARG A 15 -25.72 6.22 -49.51
C ARG A 15 -25.21 7.50 -48.82
N GLY A 16 -24.00 7.97 -49.20
CA GLY A 16 -23.39 9.27 -48.81
C GLY A 16 -24.11 10.53 -49.36
N PRO A 17 -23.53 11.76 -49.37
CA PRO A 17 -22.21 12.05 -50.00
C PRO A 17 -21.37 13.28 -49.49
N ALA A 18 -20.13 13.36 -50.01
CA ALA A 18 -19.40 14.52 -50.57
C ALA A 18 -18.84 15.74 -49.76
N ARG A 19 -17.50 15.89 -49.92
CA ARG A 19 -16.65 17.07 -50.27
C ARG A 19 -16.40 18.20 -49.25
N ARG A 20 -15.11 18.44 -48.93
CA ARG A 20 -14.26 19.50 -49.53
C ARG A 20 -12.83 19.51 -48.97
N ALA A 21 -11.86 19.79 -49.85
CA ALA A 21 -10.46 20.09 -49.56
C ALA A 21 -10.24 21.61 -49.45
N LEU A 22 -9.23 22.06 -48.70
CA LEU A 22 -8.61 23.38 -48.86
C LEU A 22 -7.14 23.39 -48.41
N ARG A 23 -6.37 24.16 -49.18
CA ARG A 23 -4.90 24.25 -49.28
C ARG A 23 -4.30 25.28 -48.31
N HIS A 24 -2.97 25.17 -48.16
CA HIS A 24 -2.05 26.09 -47.48
C HIS A 24 -2.10 27.53 -47.98
N SER A 25 -1.74 28.49 -47.11
CA SER A 25 -1.10 29.78 -47.44
C SER A 25 -0.35 30.32 -46.21
N ALA A 26 0.90 30.75 -46.44
CA ALA A 26 1.79 31.42 -45.50
C ALA A 26 1.67 32.96 -45.58
N LEU A 27 2.41 33.66 -44.70
CA LEU A 27 2.75 35.12 -44.59
C LEU A 27 2.28 35.69 -43.24
N ALA A 28 2.98 36.58 -42.52
CA ALA A 28 4.37 37.06 -42.50
C ALA A 28 4.53 37.95 -41.23
N VAL A 29 5.75 37.93 -40.69
CA VAL A 29 6.53 38.94 -39.93
C VAL A 29 5.88 40.31 -39.58
N ALA A 30 5.94 40.68 -38.29
CA ALA A 30 6.41 42.01 -37.84
C ALA A 30 6.75 41.98 -36.33
N ALA A 31 8.05 41.95 -36.01
CA ALA A 31 8.58 42.23 -34.68
C ALA A 31 8.96 43.72 -34.61
N VAL A 32 8.51 44.42 -33.58
CA VAL A 32 8.94 45.80 -33.26
C VAL A 32 9.75 45.76 -31.97
N LEU A 33 11.03 46.12 -32.10
CA LEU A 33 11.95 46.43 -31.01
C LEU A 33 11.59 47.79 -30.41
N VAL A 34 11.43 47.86 -29.09
CA VAL A 34 11.57 49.10 -28.32
C VAL A 34 12.58 48.84 -27.20
N ALA A 35 13.73 49.47 -27.32
CA ALA A 35 14.72 49.62 -26.27
C ALA A 35 14.29 50.74 -25.32
N SER A 36 14.42 50.52 -24.01
CA SER A 36 14.36 51.58 -23.01
C SER A 36 15.29 51.22 -21.86
N GLY A 37 16.44 51.86 -21.83
CA GLY A 37 17.34 51.84 -20.68
C GLY A 37 16.79 52.72 -19.56
N ALA A 38 16.89 52.24 -18.33
CA ALA A 38 16.78 53.06 -17.13
C ALA A 38 17.85 52.59 -16.14
N ALA A 39 18.77 53.49 -15.83
CA ALA A 39 19.79 53.34 -14.80
C ALA A 39 19.13 53.33 -13.41
N LEU A 40 19.49 52.37 -12.55
CA LEU A 40 19.21 52.43 -11.13
C LEU A 40 20.51 52.65 -10.35
N ALA A 41 20.48 53.70 -9.52
CA ALA A 41 21.53 54.08 -8.59
C ALA A 41 21.68 53.04 -7.46
N ALA A 42 22.94 52.74 -7.11
CA ALA A 42 23.31 51.86 -6.01
C ALA A 42 23.13 52.57 -4.66
N VAL A 43 22.45 51.90 -3.72
CA VAL A 43 22.49 52.18 -2.28
C VAL A 43 23.34 51.06 -1.65
N PRO A 44 24.35 51.36 -0.81
CA PRO A 44 25.20 50.33 -0.23
C PRO A 44 24.44 49.59 0.89
N GLY A 45 23.90 48.42 0.56
CA GLY A 45 23.43 47.44 1.54
C GLY A 45 24.60 46.60 2.05
N SER A 46 24.69 46.47 3.37
CA SER A 46 25.62 45.61 4.11
C SER A 46 25.75 44.21 3.50
N ALA A 47 26.99 43.79 3.21
CA ALA A 47 27.31 42.48 2.68
C ALA A 47 26.84 41.36 3.62
N ALA A 48 25.86 40.57 3.16
CA ALA A 48 25.64 39.22 3.68
C ALA A 48 26.88 38.38 3.37
N ALA A 49 27.29 37.51 4.29
CA ALA A 49 28.38 36.56 4.03
C ALA A 49 28.03 35.75 2.78
N THR A 50 28.87 35.82 1.75
CA THR A 50 28.69 35.07 0.51
C THR A 50 28.83 33.58 0.80
N ASP A 51 27.85 32.77 0.40
CA ASP A 51 27.96 31.31 0.43
C ASP A 51 29.22 30.86 -0.34
N ALA A 52 29.97 29.93 0.25
CA ALA A 52 31.20 29.40 -0.34
C ALA A 52 30.88 28.19 -1.22
N GLU A 53 31.61 28.04 -2.32
CA GLU A 53 31.68 26.76 -3.05
C GLU A 53 32.47 25.76 -2.19
N LEU A 54 31.88 24.59 -1.97
CA LEU A 54 32.44 23.57 -1.08
C LEU A 54 33.09 22.39 -1.81
N LEU A 55 32.79 22.20 -3.11
CA LEU A 55 33.42 21.15 -3.91
C LEU A 55 34.80 21.60 -4.40
N THR A 56 35.74 20.66 -4.43
CA THR A 56 37.05 20.85 -5.08
C THR A 56 37.07 20.16 -6.44
N ASN A 57 37.82 20.72 -7.39
CA ASN A 57 37.96 20.19 -8.76
C ASN A 57 36.59 19.85 -9.39
N SER A 58 35.60 20.72 -9.20
CA SER A 58 34.20 20.42 -9.47
C SER A 58 33.80 20.57 -10.95
N GLY A 59 34.63 21.24 -11.74
CA GLY A 59 34.62 21.23 -13.21
C GLY A 59 35.74 20.38 -13.84
N PHE A 60 36.47 19.57 -13.08
CA PHE A 60 37.50 18.65 -13.60
C PHE A 60 38.62 19.29 -14.46
N GLU A 61 38.79 20.60 -14.38
CA GLU A 61 39.75 21.42 -15.14
C GLU A 61 41.21 21.05 -14.93
N ALA A 62 41.53 20.32 -13.85
CA ALA A 62 42.87 19.81 -13.60
C ALA A 62 43.27 18.69 -14.59
N GLY A 63 42.34 18.18 -15.39
CA GLY A 63 42.56 17.01 -16.26
C GLY A 63 42.75 15.71 -15.48
N SER A 64 42.47 15.72 -14.18
CA SER A 64 42.52 14.58 -13.26
C SER A 64 41.22 14.50 -12.44
N LEU A 65 41.00 13.33 -11.81
CA LEU A 65 39.88 13.11 -10.89
C LEU A 65 40.26 13.43 -9.43
N ASP A 66 41.31 14.21 -9.21
CA ASP A 66 41.79 14.52 -7.86
C ASP A 66 40.68 15.18 -7.03
N GLY A 67 40.53 14.73 -5.79
CA GLY A 67 39.42 15.15 -4.90
C GLY A 67 38.13 14.34 -5.06
N TRP A 68 38.02 13.48 -6.08
CA TRP A 68 36.86 12.63 -6.32
C TRP A 68 37.22 11.14 -6.26
N THR A 69 36.34 10.35 -5.67
CA THR A 69 36.39 8.88 -5.69
C THR A 69 35.43 8.38 -6.75
N CYS A 70 35.97 7.94 -7.90
CA CYS A 70 35.16 7.43 -8.99
C CYS A 70 35.33 5.92 -9.19
N ALA A 71 34.31 5.29 -9.77
CA ALA A 71 34.35 3.93 -10.29
C ALA A 71 35.45 3.74 -11.36
N ALA A 72 35.88 2.49 -11.55
CA ALA A 72 36.96 2.15 -12.47
C ALA A 72 36.62 2.55 -13.92
N GLY A 73 37.58 3.19 -14.60
CA GLY A 73 37.43 3.63 -15.99
C GLY A 73 36.85 5.05 -16.15
N ALA A 74 36.58 5.78 -15.07
CA ALA A 74 36.25 7.20 -15.15
C ALA A 74 37.48 8.04 -15.56
N THR A 75 37.23 9.13 -16.31
CA THR A 75 38.27 10.09 -16.73
C THR A 75 37.77 11.54 -16.61
N ALA A 76 38.70 12.50 -16.59
CA ALA A 76 38.44 13.94 -16.58
C ALA A 76 38.60 14.60 -17.98
N SER A 77 38.45 13.82 -19.05
CA SER A 77 38.79 14.21 -20.42
C SER A 77 37.58 14.28 -21.37
N ALA A 78 36.36 14.32 -20.83
CA ALA A 78 35.17 14.47 -21.65
C ALA A 78 35.14 15.86 -22.32
N PRO A 79 34.48 16.03 -23.48
CA PRO A 79 34.22 17.35 -24.03
C PRO A 79 33.46 18.18 -22.98
N PRO A 80 33.99 19.32 -22.51
CA PRO A 80 33.40 20.04 -21.40
C PRO A 80 32.10 20.76 -21.78
N HIS A 81 31.27 21.04 -20.79
CA HIS A 81 30.20 22.03 -20.89
C HIS A 81 30.82 23.43 -20.92
N SER A 82 31.79 23.69 -20.04
CA SER A 82 32.58 24.91 -20.02
C SER A 82 34.01 24.63 -19.56
N GLY A 83 34.99 25.45 -19.96
CA GLY A 83 36.39 25.21 -19.59
C GLY A 83 37.07 24.14 -20.46
N SER A 84 37.89 23.30 -19.83
CA SER A 84 38.84 22.38 -20.46
C SER A 84 38.76 20.93 -19.96
N GLY A 85 38.02 20.65 -18.89
CA GLY A 85 37.84 19.31 -18.35
C GLY A 85 36.38 18.98 -18.04
N ALA A 86 36.03 17.70 -18.05
CA ALA A 86 34.73 17.21 -17.60
C ALA A 86 34.81 15.72 -17.26
N LEU A 87 33.96 15.26 -16.34
CA LEU A 87 33.87 13.85 -15.99
C LEU A 87 33.27 13.06 -17.16
N ALA A 88 33.89 11.94 -17.50
CA ALA A 88 33.24 10.81 -18.17
C ALA A 88 33.34 9.60 -17.24
N ALA A 89 32.22 8.96 -16.93
CA ALA A 89 32.22 7.75 -16.12
C ALA A 89 31.36 6.64 -16.76
N PRO A 90 31.89 5.41 -16.91
CA PRO A 90 31.17 4.33 -17.57
C PRO A 90 30.13 3.71 -16.64
N ALA A 91 28.84 3.76 -17.02
CA ALA A 91 27.83 2.91 -16.41
C ALA A 91 27.74 1.58 -17.18
N THR A 92 28.15 0.50 -16.51
CA THR A 92 28.17 -0.87 -17.04
C THR A 92 26.93 -1.64 -16.57
N ALA A 93 26.76 -2.88 -17.01
CA ALA A 93 25.65 -3.72 -16.53
C ALA A 93 25.74 -4.02 -15.02
N SER A 94 26.93 -3.94 -14.41
CA SER A 94 27.17 -4.27 -13.01
C SER A 94 27.55 -3.08 -12.13
N ASP A 95 27.76 -1.89 -12.70
CA ASP A 95 28.18 -0.69 -11.98
C ASP A 95 27.55 0.57 -12.60
N THR A 96 27.02 1.47 -11.78
CA THR A 96 26.45 2.77 -12.21
C THR A 96 27.50 3.79 -12.62
N GLY A 97 28.79 3.49 -12.44
CA GLY A 97 29.88 4.41 -12.75
C GLY A 97 29.94 5.57 -11.75
N ARG A 98 29.60 5.32 -10.48
CA ARG A 98 29.46 6.38 -9.48
C ARG A 98 30.78 7.15 -9.27
N CYS A 99 30.68 8.48 -9.20
CA CYS A 99 31.76 9.32 -8.73
C CYS A 99 31.30 10.23 -7.59
N ALA A 100 32.11 10.38 -6.54
CA ALA A 100 31.69 11.07 -5.31
C ALA A 100 32.82 11.86 -4.62
N GLN A 101 32.44 12.93 -3.93
CA GLN A 101 33.32 13.74 -3.07
C GLN A 101 32.64 13.97 -1.72
N THR A 102 33.39 13.79 -0.63
CA THR A 102 32.90 14.07 0.73
C THR A 102 33.37 15.44 1.18
N VAL A 103 32.43 16.25 1.67
CA VAL A 103 32.67 17.65 2.06
C VAL A 103 32.13 17.92 3.45
N THR A 104 32.82 18.80 4.17
CA THR A 104 32.41 19.25 5.51
C THR A 104 31.30 20.27 5.41
N VAL A 105 30.25 20.08 6.20
CA VAL A 105 29.07 20.94 6.25
C VAL A 105 28.72 21.28 7.70
N ARG A 106 27.91 22.31 7.89
CA ARG A 106 27.38 22.67 9.22
C ARG A 106 26.09 21.90 9.48
N PRO A 107 25.80 21.51 10.72
CA PRO A 107 24.49 20.99 11.10
C PRO A 107 23.35 22.00 10.87
N ASN A 108 22.12 21.52 10.63
CA ASN A 108 20.90 22.34 10.47
C ASN A 108 21.03 23.48 9.44
N THR A 109 21.80 23.26 8.37
CA THR A 109 22.19 24.29 7.43
C THR A 109 21.75 23.89 6.01
N PRO A 110 21.06 24.78 5.26
CA PRO A 110 20.68 24.51 3.89
C PRO A 110 21.88 24.64 2.94
N TYR A 111 21.89 23.79 1.93
CA TYR A 111 22.86 23.77 0.85
C TYR A 111 22.15 23.61 -0.49
N THR A 112 22.70 24.22 -1.54
CA THR A 112 22.25 24.03 -2.92
C THR A 112 23.31 23.26 -3.70
N LEU A 113 22.92 22.11 -4.26
CA LEU A 113 23.73 21.28 -5.13
C LEU A 113 23.26 21.45 -6.58
N ALA A 114 24.15 21.84 -7.48
CA ALA A 114 23.84 21.96 -8.91
C ALA A 114 25.01 21.51 -9.78
N GLY A 115 24.73 21.20 -11.04
CA GLY A 115 25.75 20.75 -11.99
C GLY A 115 25.18 20.49 -13.37
N TRP A 116 26.04 20.41 -14.37
CA TRP A 116 25.65 20.04 -15.73
C TRP A 116 25.91 18.56 -15.97
N VAL A 117 24.95 17.88 -16.61
CA VAL A 117 25.07 16.46 -16.93
C VAL A 117 24.70 16.19 -18.39
N GLN A 118 25.27 15.13 -18.96
CA GLN A 118 24.93 14.64 -20.30
C GLN A 118 24.96 13.11 -20.30
N GLY A 119 24.03 12.47 -21.01
CA GLY A 119 23.87 11.02 -21.05
C GLY A 119 22.50 10.54 -20.60
N SER A 120 22.32 9.23 -20.56
CA SER A 120 21.05 8.58 -20.23
C SER A 120 20.97 8.24 -18.74
N TYR A 121 19.90 8.66 -18.07
CA TYR A 121 19.64 8.43 -16.66
C TYR A 121 20.77 8.88 -15.72
N VAL A 122 21.16 10.14 -15.84
CA VAL A 122 22.25 10.72 -15.03
C VAL A 122 21.70 11.35 -13.76
N TYR A 123 22.25 10.95 -12.61
CA TYR A 123 21.88 11.41 -11.29
C TYR A 123 22.93 12.37 -10.73
N LEU A 124 22.47 13.37 -9.99
CA LEU A 124 23.26 14.25 -9.15
C LEU A 124 22.62 14.25 -7.75
N GLY A 125 23.39 14.00 -6.69
CA GLY A 125 22.85 13.93 -5.35
C GLY A 125 23.86 14.12 -4.23
N ALA A 126 23.35 14.19 -3.00
CA ALA A 126 24.10 14.27 -1.76
C ALA A 126 23.52 13.27 -0.75
N THR A 127 24.41 12.56 -0.06
CA THR A 127 24.07 11.56 0.97
C THR A 127 24.85 11.81 2.25
N GLY A 128 24.27 11.55 3.40
CA GLY A 128 24.91 11.69 4.71
C GLY A 128 23.93 11.32 5.83
N THR A 129 24.38 11.37 7.09
CA THR A 129 23.45 11.12 8.21
C THR A 129 22.33 12.17 8.16
N GLY A 130 21.09 11.76 7.89
CA GLY A 130 19.95 12.67 7.77
C GLY A 130 19.91 13.53 6.50
N VAL A 131 20.72 13.22 5.47
CA VAL A 131 20.69 13.87 4.15
C VAL A 131 20.58 12.79 3.09
N ASP A 132 19.51 12.84 2.28
CA ASP A 132 19.32 12.03 1.09
C ASP A 132 18.56 12.87 0.04
N ALA A 133 19.33 13.55 -0.82
CA ALA A 133 18.79 14.43 -1.84
C ALA A 133 19.38 14.05 -3.19
N SER A 134 18.53 13.83 -4.19
CA SER A 134 18.98 13.56 -5.56
C SER A 134 18.01 14.14 -6.58
N VAL A 135 18.55 14.40 -7.77
CA VAL A 135 17.83 14.84 -8.96
C VAL A 135 18.46 14.15 -10.17
N TRP A 136 17.70 13.89 -11.22
CA TRP A 136 18.21 13.16 -12.37
C TRP A 136 17.62 13.61 -13.71
N ALA A 137 18.28 13.23 -14.79
CA ALA A 137 17.84 13.43 -16.17
C ALA A 137 17.65 12.08 -16.88
N PRO A 138 16.46 11.79 -17.44
CA PRO A 138 16.20 10.52 -18.13
C PRO A 138 16.98 10.33 -19.41
N ASP A 139 17.05 11.38 -20.24
CA ASP A 139 17.86 11.42 -21.44
C ASP A 139 18.31 12.87 -21.66
N ALA A 140 19.63 13.07 -21.66
CA ALA A 140 20.26 14.36 -21.87
C ALA A 140 21.25 14.24 -23.03
N ALA A 141 20.73 14.26 -24.27
CA ALA A 141 21.52 14.25 -25.50
C ALA A 141 22.46 15.47 -25.61
N SER A 142 22.11 16.59 -24.98
CA SER A 142 22.95 17.77 -24.75
C SER A 142 23.09 18.03 -23.26
N TRP A 143 24.11 18.80 -22.86
CA TRP A 143 24.28 19.25 -21.48
C TRP A 143 22.99 19.83 -20.89
N LYS A 144 22.58 19.27 -19.75
CA LYS A 144 21.39 19.68 -19.00
C LYS A 144 21.79 20.02 -17.57
N ARG A 145 21.38 21.19 -17.10
CA ARG A 145 21.61 21.60 -15.72
C ARG A 145 20.63 20.90 -14.79
N LEU A 146 21.15 20.24 -13.77
CA LEU A 146 20.42 19.71 -12.63
C LEU A 146 20.68 20.58 -11.41
N SER A 147 19.68 20.68 -10.52
CA SER A 147 19.80 21.39 -9.25
C SER A 147 18.87 20.75 -8.24
N THR A 148 19.35 20.60 -7.01
CA THR A 148 18.58 20.17 -5.85
C THR A 148 19.06 20.93 -4.61
N THR A 149 18.28 20.88 -3.53
CA THR A 149 18.65 21.50 -2.24
C THR A 149 18.50 20.48 -1.14
N PHE A 150 19.31 20.59 -0.09
CA PHE A 150 19.16 19.78 1.12
C PHE A 150 19.49 20.61 2.36
N THR A 151 18.92 20.22 3.49
CA THR A 151 19.29 20.78 4.80
C THR A 151 19.93 19.67 5.61
N THR A 152 21.10 19.95 6.17
CA THR A 152 21.82 19.00 7.04
C THR A 152 21.08 18.80 8.36
N GLY A 153 21.14 17.59 8.92
CA GLY A 153 20.57 17.31 10.24
C GLY A 153 21.38 17.92 11.39
N ALA A 154 20.85 17.86 12.61
CA ALA A 154 21.43 18.49 13.79
C ALA A 154 22.82 17.97 14.22
N ASN A 155 23.23 16.81 13.71
CA ASN A 155 24.55 16.23 13.97
C ASN A 155 25.35 16.00 12.68
N THR A 156 24.88 16.53 11.54
CA THR A 156 25.49 16.26 10.24
C THR A 156 26.59 17.26 9.98
N THR A 157 27.84 16.80 10.10
CA THR A 157 29.04 17.62 9.88
C THR A 157 29.74 17.30 8.55
N SER A 158 29.27 16.29 7.83
CA SER A 158 29.81 15.88 6.54
C SER A 158 28.73 15.28 5.65
N VAL A 159 28.81 15.52 4.35
CA VAL A 159 27.98 14.89 3.32
C VAL A 159 28.84 14.43 2.14
N THR A 160 28.39 13.39 1.47
CA THR A 160 28.98 12.86 0.23
C THR A 160 28.11 13.27 -0.95
N VAL A 161 28.62 14.21 -1.75
CA VAL A 161 28.06 14.58 -3.06
C VAL A 161 28.48 13.55 -4.09
N TYR A 162 27.59 13.19 -5.01
CA TYR A 162 27.85 12.19 -6.03
C TYR A 162 27.12 12.44 -7.34
N THR A 163 27.68 11.86 -8.40
CA THR A 163 27.03 11.62 -9.69
C THR A 163 27.09 10.14 -10.03
N HIS A 164 26.10 9.64 -10.77
CA HIS A 164 26.15 8.31 -11.37
C HIS A 164 25.19 8.21 -12.56
N GLY A 165 25.45 7.26 -13.45
CA GLY A 165 24.54 6.89 -14.54
C GLY A 165 23.58 5.79 -14.10
N TRP A 166 23.05 5.06 -15.07
CA TRP A 166 22.22 3.88 -14.83
C TRP A 166 22.79 2.65 -15.49
N TYR A 167 22.55 1.48 -14.88
CA TYR A 167 23.11 0.22 -15.33
C TYR A 167 22.85 -0.03 -16.82
N GLY A 168 23.94 -0.34 -17.54
CA GLY A 168 23.91 -0.67 -18.96
C GLY A 168 23.55 0.47 -19.91
N GLN A 169 23.46 1.71 -19.44
CA GLN A 169 23.09 2.87 -20.28
C GLN A 169 24.28 3.58 -20.95
N GLY A 170 25.50 3.05 -20.77
CA GLY A 170 26.71 3.64 -21.33
C GLY A 170 27.31 4.73 -20.45
N ALA A 171 28.34 5.41 -20.95
CA ALA A 171 28.99 6.46 -20.19
C ALA A 171 28.07 7.68 -20.00
N TYR A 172 28.15 8.31 -18.84
CA TYR A 172 27.58 9.63 -18.59
C TYR A 172 28.68 10.66 -18.39
N HIS A 173 28.31 11.93 -18.53
CA HIS A 173 29.18 13.06 -18.31
C HIS A 173 28.61 14.01 -17.25
N ALA A 174 29.52 14.62 -16.49
CA ALA A 174 29.19 15.66 -15.52
C ALA A 174 30.25 16.76 -15.53
N ASP A 175 29.81 18.01 -15.38
CA ASP A 175 30.68 19.17 -15.41
C ASP A 175 30.11 20.32 -14.58
N ASP A 176 30.95 21.29 -14.22
CA ASP A 176 30.58 22.51 -13.49
C ASP A 176 29.72 22.22 -12.24
N LEU A 177 30.13 21.23 -11.44
CA LEU A 177 29.44 20.87 -10.21
C LEU A 177 29.64 21.97 -9.15
N THR A 178 28.60 22.23 -8.36
CA THR A 178 28.61 23.26 -7.33
C THR A 178 27.84 22.79 -6.10
N LEU A 179 28.44 22.96 -4.92
CA LEU A 179 27.74 22.87 -3.64
C LEU A 179 27.94 24.18 -2.90
N THR A 180 26.88 24.96 -2.81
CA THR A 180 26.91 26.29 -2.18
C THR A 180 26.21 26.28 -0.83
N GLY A 181 26.91 26.83 0.17
CA GLY A 181 26.39 27.10 1.51
C GLY A 181 27.49 27.47 2.51
N PRO A 182 27.17 27.62 3.80
CA PRO A 182 28.15 27.97 4.83
C PRO A 182 29.24 26.91 5.03
N SER A 183 30.51 27.32 5.08
CA SER A 183 31.67 26.42 5.28
C SER A 183 31.72 25.80 6.69
N GLY A 184 32.02 24.51 6.80
CA GLY A 184 31.96 23.73 8.04
C GLY A 184 33.19 23.78 8.97
N ASP A 185 33.83 24.93 9.18
CA ASP A 185 35.02 25.00 10.06
C ASP A 185 34.70 24.64 11.53
N PRO A 186 35.60 23.91 12.22
CA PRO A 186 35.38 23.44 13.59
C PRO A 186 35.65 24.58 14.58
N THR A 187 34.60 25.25 15.04
CA THR A 187 34.70 26.15 16.21
C THR A 187 33.85 25.62 17.36
N THR A 188 34.49 25.62 18.53
CA THR A 188 34.12 25.01 19.81
C THR A 188 32.76 25.48 20.36
N PRO A 189 32.04 24.62 21.12
CA PRO A 189 30.74 24.98 21.71
C PRO A 189 30.91 25.85 22.97
N PRO A 190 30.17 26.96 23.14
CA PRO A 190 30.10 27.66 24.42
C PRO A 190 28.96 27.12 25.30
N THR A 191 29.29 26.98 26.58
CA THR A 191 28.45 26.67 27.74
C THR A 191 27.49 27.81 28.13
N SER A 192 26.20 27.48 28.34
CA SER A 192 25.14 27.98 29.27
C SER A 192 25.11 29.44 29.84
N PRO A 193 23.92 29.94 30.26
CA PRO A 193 23.33 31.24 29.87
C PRO A 193 23.45 32.39 30.91
N PRO A 194 22.98 33.61 30.56
CA PRO A 194 22.04 34.27 31.46
C PRO A 194 20.81 34.92 30.79
N THR A 195 19.81 35.03 31.65
CA THR A 195 18.47 35.63 31.61
C THR A 195 18.34 37.06 31.10
N THR A 196 17.24 37.28 30.37
CA THR A 196 16.20 38.35 30.35
C THR A 196 15.98 39.00 28.96
N PRO A 197 14.71 39.15 28.52
CA PRO A 197 14.37 39.30 27.10
C PRO A 197 14.29 40.77 26.64
N PRO A 198 14.80 41.10 25.44
CA PRO A 198 14.31 42.21 24.66
C PRO A 198 13.21 41.72 23.72
N THR A 199 12.05 42.34 23.86
CA THR A 199 10.89 42.27 22.97
C THR A 199 11.26 42.76 21.57
N THR A 200 11.54 41.84 20.66
CA THR A 200 11.40 42.05 19.21
C THR A 200 10.97 40.70 18.59
N PRO A 201 9.90 40.64 17.79
CA PRO A 201 9.44 39.38 17.22
C PRO A 201 10.53 38.79 16.32
N PRO A 202 10.77 37.46 16.33
CA PRO A 202 11.61 36.84 15.32
C PRO A 202 10.99 37.07 13.93
N PRO A 203 11.79 37.12 12.84
CA PRO A 203 11.24 37.00 11.51
C PRO A 203 10.51 35.67 11.45
N SER A 204 9.22 35.70 11.08
CA SER A 204 8.44 34.47 10.93
C SER A 204 9.13 33.58 9.93
N THR A 205 9.55 32.39 10.35
CA THR A 205 9.66 31.26 9.44
C THR A 205 8.28 31.10 8.83
N ASP A 206 8.14 31.34 7.52
CA ASP A 206 6.88 31.21 6.82
C ASP A 206 6.30 29.81 7.14
N PRO A 207 5.19 29.71 7.91
CA PRO A 207 4.57 28.45 8.26
C PRO A 207 3.64 27.97 7.13
N ASN A 208 3.56 28.72 6.04
CA ASN A 208 2.70 28.39 4.92
C ASN A 208 3.47 27.50 3.95
N GLY A 209 2.83 26.39 3.56
CA GLY A 209 3.13 25.72 2.30
C GLY A 209 3.05 26.67 1.10
N PRO A 210 3.06 26.18 -0.16
CA PRO A 210 3.09 27.05 -1.34
C PRO A 210 2.03 28.15 -1.21
N THR A 211 2.47 29.41 -1.28
CA THR A 211 1.60 30.59 -1.17
C THR A 211 0.40 30.38 -2.07
N GLY A 212 -0.78 30.27 -1.47
CA GLY A 212 -1.98 29.98 -2.25
C GLY A 212 -2.18 31.04 -3.32
N ASP A 213 -2.56 30.62 -4.52
CA ASP A 213 -2.68 31.52 -5.68
C ASP A 213 -3.94 32.41 -5.64
N GLY A 214 -4.69 32.32 -4.53
CA GLY A 214 -5.90 33.08 -4.26
C GLY A 214 -7.18 32.47 -4.83
N LYS A 215 -7.11 31.35 -5.58
CA LYS A 215 -8.29 30.75 -6.19
C LYS A 215 -9.07 29.86 -5.24
N VAL A 216 -8.35 29.12 -4.40
CA VAL A 216 -8.91 28.33 -3.28
C VAL A 216 -8.68 29.09 -1.98
N SER A 217 -9.75 29.35 -1.22
CA SER A 217 -9.63 30.08 0.06
C SER A 217 -8.98 29.22 1.14
N THR A 218 -8.18 29.82 2.01
CA THR A 218 -7.57 29.14 3.17
C THR A 218 -8.64 28.55 4.09
N PRO A 219 -8.55 27.26 4.48
CA PRO A 219 -9.43 26.66 5.48
C PRO A 219 -9.35 27.41 6.81
N THR A 220 -10.47 27.58 7.51
CA THR A 220 -10.52 28.25 8.81
C THR A 220 -11.14 27.37 9.88
N GLY A 221 -10.97 27.73 11.16
CA GLY A 221 -11.63 27.02 12.27
C GLY A 221 -11.17 25.56 12.42
N LEU A 222 -9.92 25.25 12.08
CA LEU A 222 -9.34 23.93 12.31
C LEU A 222 -9.37 23.61 13.80
N ALA A 223 -10.00 22.48 14.15
CA ALA A 223 -10.07 21.98 15.52
C ALA A 223 -10.07 20.44 15.52
N SER A 224 -9.67 19.84 16.64
CA SER A 224 -9.90 18.42 16.89
C SER A 224 -11.28 18.21 17.52
N THR A 225 -11.99 17.19 17.04
CA THR A 225 -13.30 16.79 17.58
C THR A 225 -13.22 15.53 18.41
N LYS A 226 -12.19 14.71 18.21
CA LYS A 226 -11.92 13.50 18.98
C LYS A 226 -10.42 13.20 18.99
N VAL A 227 -9.93 12.73 20.14
CA VAL A 227 -8.54 12.29 20.31
C VAL A 227 -8.56 10.93 20.99
N THR A 228 -7.85 9.95 20.43
CA THR A 228 -7.67 8.61 20.98
C THR A 228 -6.20 8.38 21.33
N GLY A 229 -5.83 7.16 21.73
CA GLY A 229 -4.44 6.80 21.96
C GLY A 229 -3.56 6.82 20.70
N ASN A 230 -4.18 6.69 19.52
CA ASN A 230 -3.47 6.48 18.25
C ASN A 230 -4.09 7.26 17.07
N ALA A 231 -5.11 8.08 17.29
CA ALA A 231 -5.76 8.84 16.24
C ALA A 231 -6.32 10.18 16.73
N VAL A 232 -6.50 11.10 15.79
CA VAL A 232 -7.15 12.39 15.99
C VAL A 232 -8.15 12.59 14.86
N VAL A 233 -9.38 12.99 15.18
CA VAL A 233 -10.36 13.47 14.19
C VAL A 233 -10.31 14.99 14.16
N LEU A 234 -10.05 15.53 12.97
CA LEU A 234 -9.96 16.96 12.70
C LEU A 234 -11.18 17.43 11.91
N LYS A 235 -11.61 18.67 12.17
CA LYS A 235 -12.69 19.35 11.46
C LYS A 235 -12.33 20.81 11.21
N TRP A 236 -12.78 21.35 10.08
CA TRP A 236 -12.59 22.76 9.71
C TRP A 236 -13.81 23.31 8.94
N ASN A 237 -13.78 24.60 8.63
CA ASN A 237 -14.75 25.26 7.77
C ASN A 237 -14.36 25.11 6.30
N LYS A 238 -15.36 24.91 5.44
CA LYS A 238 -15.18 24.66 4.00
C LYS A 238 -14.47 25.83 3.31
N SER A 239 -13.51 25.53 2.46
CA SER A 239 -12.92 26.48 1.50
C SER A 239 -13.89 26.76 0.34
N THR A 240 -13.77 27.94 -0.26
CA THR A 240 -14.41 28.28 -1.53
C THR A 240 -13.41 28.15 -2.66
N ASP A 241 -13.86 27.65 -3.81
CA ASP A 241 -13.12 27.75 -5.07
C ASP A 241 -13.78 28.82 -5.94
N SER A 242 -12.97 29.77 -6.42
CA SER A 242 -13.37 30.82 -7.36
C SER A 242 -12.95 30.53 -8.80
N SER A 243 -12.27 29.41 -9.04
CA SER A 243 -12.00 28.89 -10.37
C SER A 243 -13.33 28.63 -11.08
N GLN A 244 -13.48 29.11 -12.32
CA GLN A 244 -14.71 28.95 -13.10
C GLN A 244 -14.87 27.53 -13.69
N ASN A 245 -14.21 26.53 -13.08
CA ASN A 245 -14.03 25.20 -13.66
C ASN A 245 -14.95 24.13 -13.05
N GLY A 246 -15.72 24.47 -12.00
CA GLY A 246 -16.63 23.52 -11.33
C GLY A 246 -15.93 22.55 -10.36
N ASP A 247 -14.65 22.78 -10.04
CA ASP A 247 -13.89 21.94 -9.12
C ASP A 247 -14.40 22.07 -7.67
N VAL A 248 -14.32 20.97 -6.92
CA VAL A 248 -14.64 20.94 -5.49
C VAL A 248 -13.34 20.96 -4.68
N PRO A 249 -13.19 21.87 -3.70
CA PRO A 249 -12.05 21.86 -2.80
C PRO A 249 -11.91 20.53 -2.07
N ALA A 250 -10.75 19.90 -2.25
CA ALA A 250 -10.25 18.82 -1.41
C ALA A 250 -9.20 19.38 -0.44
N TYR A 251 -8.77 18.59 0.54
CA TYR A 251 -7.93 19.07 1.63
C TYR A 251 -6.75 18.15 1.90
N LYS A 252 -5.57 18.72 2.08
CA LYS A 252 -4.37 18.05 2.60
C LYS A 252 -4.17 18.46 4.05
N VAL A 253 -3.97 17.49 4.92
CA VAL A 253 -3.65 17.70 6.33
C VAL A 253 -2.18 17.41 6.55
N TYR A 254 -1.47 18.39 7.11
CA TYR A 254 -0.04 18.31 7.35
C TYR A 254 0.25 18.01 8.81
N ALA A 255 1.26 17.18 9.05
CA ALA A 255 1.87 16.99 10.37
C ALA A 255 3.39 16.94 10.20
N LYS A 256 4.12 17.73 10.98
CA LYS A 256 5.60 17.83 10.89
C LYS A 256 6.11 18.19 9.48
N GLY A 257 5.34 18.99 8.74
CA GLY A 257 5.69 19.39 7.36
C GLY A 257 5.35 18.37 6.27
N GLU A 258 4.92 17.15 6.65
CA GLU A 258 4.55 16.08 5.73
C GLU A 258 3.03 15.93 5.62
N ILE A 259 2.54 15.45 4.47
CA ILE A 259 1.10 15.15 4.30
C ILE A 259 0.78 13.89 5.11
N ALA A 260 -0.08 14.07 6.13
CA ALA A 260 -0.50 13.01 7.04
C ALA A 260 -1.83 12.37 6.65
N ALA A 261 -2.70 13.11 5.95
CA ALA A 261 -3.97 12.64 5.42
C ALA A 261 -4.51 13.59 4.32
N THR A 262 -5.46 13.10 3.54
CA THR A 262 -6.25 13.87 2.57
C THR A 262 -7.75 13.69 2.81
N SER A 263 -8.59 14.68 2.48
CA SER A 263 -10.05 14.59 2.60
C SER A 263 -10.83 15.28 1.47
N MET A 264 -11.93 14.68 1.03
CA MET A 264 -12.94 15.26 0.13
C MET A 264 -14.06 15.98 0.90
N SER A 265 -14.01 15.97 2.23
CA SER A 265 -14.92 16.69 3.10
C SER A 265 -14.15 17.55 4.09
N THR A 266 -14.86 18.25 4.99
CA THR A 266 -14.23 19.11 5.99
C THR A 266 -13.91 18.39 7.30
N THR A 267 -13.81 17.06 7.27
CA THR A 267 -13.46 16.22 8.41
C THR A 267 -12.56 15.08 7.97
N VAL A 268 -11.58 14.69 8.80
CA VAL A 268 -10.72 13.53 8.55
C VAL A 268 -10.18 12.94 9.85
N ALA A 269 -9.97 11.63 9.88
CA ALA A 269 -9.17 10.98 10.91
C ALA A 269 -7.70 10.87 10.46
N VAL A 270 -6.78 11.30 11.33
CA VAL A 270 -5.36 10.99 11.21
C VAL A 270 -5.04 9.92 12.25
N SER A 271 -4.80 8.69 11.79
CA SER A 271 -4.56 7.50 12.62
C SER A 271 -3.10 7.04 12.56
N SER A 272 -2.81 5.89 13.18
CA SER A 272 -1.47 5.34 13.38
C SER A 272 -0.50 6.25 14.14
N LEU A 273 -1.02 7.27 14.84
CA LEU A 273 -0.24 8.17 15.67
C LEU A 273 0.33 7.42 16.87
N ARG A 274 1.48 7.87 17.37
CA ARG A 274 2.09 7.35 18.58
C ARG A 274 1.32 7.84 19.81
N PRO A 275 1.12 7.00 20.83
CA PRO A 275 0.53 7.42 22.11
C PRO A 275 1.33 8.50 22.82
N ARG A 276 0.65 9.29 23.66
CA ARG A 276 1.23 10.35 24.51
C ARG A 276 2.18 11.28 23.75
N THR A 277 1.87 11.56 22.49
CA THR A 277 2.71 12.34 21.60
C THR A 277 1.96 13.58 21.14
N SER A 278 2.63 14.73 21.19
CA SER A 278 2.07 16.00 20.71
C SER A 278 2.24 16.13 19.20
N TYR A 279 1.19 16.51 18.51
CA TYR A 279 1.14 16.77 17.08
C TYR A 279 0.57 18.16 16.82
N THR A 280 1.16 18.86 15.88
CA THR A 280 0.63 20.11 15.33
C THR A 280 0.18 19.86 13.91
N PHE A 281 -1.09 20.16 13.64
CA PHE A 281 -1.72 19.98 12.35
C PHE A 281 -2.10 21.31 11.71
N THR A 282 -1.93 21.38 10.40
CA THR A 282 -2.49 22.44 9.54
C THR A 282 -3.25 21.79 8.39
N VAL A 283 -4.19 22.53 7.79
CA VAL A 283 -4.97 22.05 6.64
C VAL A 283 -4.84 23.03 5.48
N GLN A 284 -4.64 22.49 4.28
CA GLN A 284 -4.59 23.25 3.03
C GLN A 284 -5.72 22.77 2.11
N GLY A 285 -6.49 23.69 1.56
CA GLY A 285 -7.43 23.40 0.48
C GLY A 285 -6.69 23.31 -0.86
N TYR A 286 -7.14 22.45 -1.76
CA TYR A 286 -6.66 22.38 -3.13
C TYR A 286 -7.78 21.98 -4.09
N ASP A 287 -7.63 22.33 -5.36
CA ASP A 287 -8.52 21.92 -6.43
C ASP A 287 -7.85 20.96 -7.41
N ARG A 288 -8.62 20.46 -8.38
CA ARG A 288 -8.14 19.50 -9.37
C ARG A 288 -7.22 20.15 -10.40
N ALA A 289 -7.42 21.43 -10.70
CA ALA A 289 -6.50 22.24 -11.52
C ALA A 289 -5.12 22.45 -10.86
N GLY A 290 -4.96 22.05 -9.59
CA GLY A 290 -3.70 22.09 -8.87
C GLY A 290 -3.45 23.41 -8.14
N HIS A 291 -4.47 24.27 -8.05
CA HIS A 291 -4.42 25.46 -7.22
C HIS A 291 -4.52 25.04 -5.75
N ALA A 292 -3.68 25.62 -4.92
CA ALA A 292 -3.67 25.39 -3.49
C ALA A 292 -3.99 26.68 -2.75
N SER A 293 -4.59 26.59 -1.57
CA SER A 293 -4.76 27.72 -0.65
C SER A 293 -3.52 27.93 0.21
N GLY A 294 -3.52 28.97 1.06
CA GLY A 294 -2.63 28.98 2.24
C GLY A 294 -3.00 27.85 3.21
N GLN A 295 -2.12 27.56 4.18
CA GLN A 295 -2.45 26.65 5.27
C GLN A 295 -3.30 27.36 6.33
N SER A 296 -4.19 26.61 7.00
CA SER A 296 -4.95 27.11 8.14
C SER A 296 -4.05 27.46 9.32
N GLU A 297 -4.59 28.21 10.28
CA GLU A 297 -3.99 28.29 11.62
C GLU A 297 -3.78 26.86 12.19
N PRO A 298 -2.64 26.62 12.86
CA PRO A 298 -2.31 25.30 13.37
C PRO A 298 -3.15 24.92 14.59
N VAL A 299 -3.49 23.64 14.72
CA VAL A 299 -4.03 23.05 15.95
C VAL A 299 -3.02 22.08 16.54
N THR A 300 -2.75 22.20 17.85
CA THR A 300 -1.87 21.27 18.56
C THR A 300 -2.69 20.39 19.48
N VAL A 301 -2.46 19.07 19.41
CA VAL A 301 -3.15 18.05 20.20
C VAL A 301 -2.16 17.01 20.70
N THR A 302 -2.44 16.42 21.86
CA THR A 302 -1.65 15.30 22.40
C THR A 302 -2.50 14.05 22.43
N THR A 303 -2.03 12.97 21.80
CA THR A 303 -2.71 11.67 21.83
C THR A 303 -2.80 11.10 23.24
N GLY A 304 -3.82 10.29 23.50
CA GLY A 304 -4.00 9.60 24.77
C GLY A 304 -2.94 8.52 25.04
N GLY A 305 -3.10 7.80 26.15
CA GLY A 305 -2.34 6.57 26.39
C GLY A 305 -2.61 5.51 25.33
N ALA A 306 -1.69 4.55 25.18
CA ALA A 306 -1.92 3.41 24.31
C ALA A 306 -3.23 2.70 24.71
N PRO A 307 -4.05 2.23 23.76
CA PRO A 307 -5.16 1.36 24.09
C PRO A 307 -4.68 0.18 24.95
N ALA A 308 -5.51 -0.29 25.87
CA ALA A 308 -5.22 -1.52 26.59
C ALA A 308 -5.03 -2.66 25.58
N ALA A 309 -4.06 -3.54 25.84
CA ALA A 309 -3.88 -4.73 25.02
C ALA A 309 -5.16 -5.58 25.14
N LYS A 310 -5.71 -5.95 23.99
CA LYS A 310 -6.83 -6.87 23.83
C LYS A 310 -6.55 -7.76 22.62
N PRO A 311 -7.24 -8.90 22.47
CA PRO A 311 -7.13 -9.69 21.27
C PRO A 311 -7.55 -8.88 20.04
N TYR A 312 -6.83 -9.05 18.93
CA TYR A 312 -7.17 -8.47 17.63
C TYR A 312 -8.46 -9.10 17.10
N ALA A 313 -9.34 -8.24 16.61
CA ALA A 313 -10.40 -8.62 15.68
C ALA A 313 -10.13 -7.95 14.33
N SER A 314 -9.75 -8.74 13.33
CA SER A 314 -9.55 -8.27 11.95
C SER A 314 -10.52 -8.93 10.98
N ALA A 315 -10.77 -8.31 9.83
CA ALA A 315 -11.55 -8.94 8.77
C ALA A 315 -11.19 -8.39 7.40
N TYR A 316 -11.24 -9.23 6.38
CA TYR A 316 -11.06 -8.84 4.99
C TYR A 316 -12.32 -8.19 4.41
N PHE A 317 -12.11 -7.14 3.62
CA PHE A 317 -13.12 -6.52 2.76
C PHE A 317 -12.68 -6.70 1.32
N ASP A 318 -13.51 -7.37 0.53
CA ASP A 318 -13.23 -7.63 -0.88
C ASP A 318 -13.56 -6.40 -1.73
N GLN A 319 -12.57 -5.93 -2.50
CA GLN A 319 -12.62 -4.81 -3.44
C GLN A 319 -13.82 -4.92 -4.37
N TRP A 320 -14.06 -6.12 -4.92
CA TRP A 320 -15.16 -6.41 -5.84
C TRP A 320 -16.52 -6.60 -5.16
N GLY A 321 -16.58 -6.56 -3.82
CA GLY A 321 -17.82 -6.71 -3.05
C GLY A 321 -18.89 -5.66 -3.40
N ILE A 322 -18.49 -4.54 -4.00
CA ILE A 322 -19.39 -3.45 -4.39
C ILE A 322 -20.23 -3.70 -5.65
N TYR A 323 -19.94 -4.77 -6.40
CA TYR A 323 -20.65 -5.10 -7.65
C TYR A 323 -21.88 -5.96 -7.36
N GLU A 324 -21.86 -7.25 -7.68
CA GLU A 324 -23.00 -8.16 -7.54
C GLU A 324 -23.44 -8.31 -6.08
N ASN A 325 -22.49 -8.22 -5.14
CA ASN A 325 -22.77 -8.28 -3.71
C ASN A 325 -23.38 -6.99 -3.15
N ALA A 326 -23.22 -5.85 -3.84
CA ALA A 326 -23.63 -4.52 -3.39
C ALA A 326 -23.24 -4.23 -1.92
N TYR A 327 -22.06 -4.72 -1.51
CA TYR A 327 -21.52 -4.59 -0.16
C TYR A 327 -20.46 -3.49 -0.16
N TYR A 328 -20.84 -2.29 0.30
CA TYR A 328 -19.98 -1.12 0.35
C TYR A 328 -19.31 -0.97 1.73
N PRO A 329 -18.25 -0.15 1.88
CA PRO A 329 -17.67 0.14 3.19
C PRO A 329 -18.67 0.72 4.22
N LYS A 330 -19.80 1.26 3.76
CA LYS A 330 -20.93 1.67 4.60
C LYS A 330 -21.45 0.52 5.47
N GLN A 331 -21.54 -0.69 4.91
CA GLN A 331 -22.10 -1.85 5.58
C GLN A 331 -21.27 -2.23 6.80
N ILE A 332 -19.95 -2.05 6.77
CA ILE A 332 -19.06 -2.20 7.94
C ILE A 332 -19.52 -1.28 9.08
N GLY A 333 -19.95 -0.06 8.75
CA GLY A 333 -20.47 0.88 9.73
C GLY A 333 -21.87 0.55 10.25
N THR A 334 -22.77 0.02 9.40
CA THR A 334 -24.18 -0.21 9.74
C THR A 334 -24.47 -1.59 10.32
N SER A 335 -23.64 -2.59 10.04
CA SER A 335 -23.73 -3.93 10.67
C SER A 335 -23.27 -3.93 12.12
N GLY A 336 -22.56 -2.89 12.55
CA GLY A 336 -21.87 -2.82 13.85
C GLY A 336 -20.41 -3.29 13.79
N ALA A 337 -19.96 -3.84 12.65
CA ALA A 337 -18.62 -4.36 12.45
C ALA A 337 -17.52 -3.38 12.88
N ALA A 338 -17.61 -2.13 12.42
CA ALA A 338 -16.59 -1.11 12.65
C ALA A 338 -16.35 -0.78 14.14
N ALA A 339 -17.29 -1.10 15.02
CA ALA A 339 -17.13 -0.91 16.47
C ALA A 339 -16.45 -2.11 17.15
N GLY A 340 -16.61 -3.31 16.60
CA GLY A 340 -16.02 -4.55 17.12
C GLY A 340 -14.64 -4.87 16.54
N LEU A 341 -14.35 -4.38 15.34
CA LEU A 341 -13.08 -4.61 14.64
C LEU A 341 -11.98 -3.62 15.05
N ASP A 342 -10.75 -4.11 15.08
CA ASP A 342 -9.53 -3.34 15.22
C ASP A 342 -8.93 -2.98 13.86
N VAL A 343 -8.99 -3.91 12.91
CA VAL A 343 -8.42 -3.76 11.57
C VAL A 343 -9.40 -4.26 10.51
N VAL A 344 -9.56 -3.50 9.42
CA VAL A 344 -10.13 -4.02 8.17
C VAL A 344 -9.01 -4.11 7.15
N THR A 345 -8.83 -5.29 6.58
CA THR A 345 -7.84 -5.55 5.53
C THR A 345 -8.52 -5.44 4.17
N TYR A 346 -8.07 -4.52 3.33
CA TYR A 346 -8.62 -4.32 1.98
C TYR A 346 -7.96 -5.28 0.99
N ALA A 347 -8.76 -6.15 0.38
CA ALA A 347 -8.34 -7.17 -0.56
C ALA A 347 -8.78 -6.80 -1.99
N PHE A 348 -7.95 -6.84 -3.02
CA PHE A 348 -6.51 -7.09 -3.03
C PHE A 348 -5.82 -6.19 -4.04
N GLU A 349 -4.55 -5.93 -3.80
CA GLU A 349 -3.65 -5.21 -4.71
C GLU A 349 -2.59 -6.14 -5.29
N ASN A 350 -2.13 -5.86 -6.51
CA ASN A 350 -1.36 -6.82 -7.30
C ASN A 350 0.12 -6.41 -7.52
N VAL A 351 0.95 -7.40 -7.88
CA VAL A 351 2.34 -7.24 -8.29
C VAL A 351 2.44 -7.18 -9.81
N HIS A 352 2.99 -6.09 -10.34
CA HIS A 352 3.04 -5.90 -11.79
C HIS A 352 3.90 -6.97 -12.49
N PRO A 353 3.42 -7.61 -13.58
CA PRO A 353 4.03 -8.81 -14.17
C PRO A 353 5.44 -8.65 -14.74
N THR A 354 5.90 -7.42 -14.96
CA THR A 354 7.22 -7.13 -15.55
C THR A 354 8.08 -6.18 -14.75
N THR A 355 7.47 -5.31 -13.95
CA THR A 355 8.21 -4.31 -13.16
C THR A 355 8.37 -4.77 -11.72
N HIS A 356 7.56 -5.75 -11.28
CA HIS A 356 7.49 -6.27 -9.94
C HIS A 356 7.29 -5.16 -8.89
N LYS A 357 6.44 -4.19 -9.23
CA LYS A 357 6.05 -3.05 -8.41
C LYS A 357 4.55 -3.10 -8.16
N CYS A 358 4.08 -2.42 -7.11
CA CYS A 358 2.66 -2.14 -6.96
C CYS A 358 2.17 -1.29 -8.14
N PHE A 359 0.98 -1.59 -8.62
CA PHE A 359 0.36 -0.92 -9.76
C PHE A 359 -1.16 -0.93 -9.60
N GLU A 360 -1.81 -0.11 -10.41
CA GLU A 360 -3.26 0.01 -10.49
C GLU A 360 -3.66 -0.19 -11.95
N ALA A 361 -4.75 -0.92 -12.16
CA ALA A 361 -5.29 -1.22 -13.47
C ALA A 361 -6.81 -1.35 -13.39
N ILE A 362 -7.47 -1.47 -14.54
CA ILE A 362 -8.86 -1.91 -14.60
C ILE A 362 -8.87 -3.12 -15.54
N LYS A 363 -8.74 -4.29 -14.92
CA LYS A 363 -8.74 -5.58 -15.56
C LYS A 363 -9.12 -6.62 -14.51
N ALA A 364 -10.29 -7.24 -14.69
CA ALA A 364 -10.71 -8.35 -13.84
C ALA A 364 -9.73 -9.53 -13.92
N SER A 365 -9.55 -10.23 -12.81
CA SER A 365 -8.93 -11.55 -12.81
C SER A 365 -9.84 -12.59 -13.45
N ASP A 366 -9.25 -13.68 -13.96
CA ASP A 366 -9.99 -14.86 -14.40
C ASP A 366 -10.16 -15.86 -13.25
N ALA A 367 -10.66 -15.38 -12.10
CA ALA A 367 -10.74 -16.16 -10.85
C ALA A 367 -11.68 -17.38 -10.95
N GLY A 368 -12.59 -17.42 -11.92
CA GLY A 368 -13.47 -18.59 -12.13
C GLY A 368 -12.79 -19.76 -12.84
N ASN A 369 -11.52 -19.65 -13.19
CA ASN A 369 -10.77 -20.64 -13.96
C ASN A 369 -9.41 -20.96 -13.30
N GLU A 370 -9.47 -21.83 -12.29
CA GLU A 370 -8.32 -22.28 -11.48
C GLU A 370 -7.16 -22.90 -12.28
N ASP A 371 -7.42 -23.34 -13.52
CA ASP A 371 -6.41 -23.92 -14.41
C ASP A 371 -5.69 -22.86 -15.27
N ASN A 372 -6.08 -21.58 -15.21
CA ASN A 372 -5.47 -20.52 -16.02
C ASN A 372 -4.18 -19.99 -15.36
N PRO A 373 -2.97 -20.27 -15.89
CA PRO A 373 -1.72 -19.83 -15.28
C PRO A 373 -1.49 -18.31 -15.29
N ASN A 374 -2.36 -17.54 -15.94
CA ASN A 374 -2.26 -16.10 -16.08
C ASN A 374 -3.51 -15.37 -15.55
N ALA A 375 -4.29 -16.02 -14.67
CA ALA A 375 -5.57 -15.49 -14.19
C ALA A 375 -5.46 -14.08 -13.60
N GLY A 376 -4.38 -13.78 -12.87
CA GLY A 376 -4.12 -12.46 -12.27
C GLY A 376 -3.17 -11.54 -13.03
N ASP A 377 -2.67 -11.91 -14.21
CA ASP A 377 -1.62 -11.14 -14.90
C ASP A 377 -2.09 -9.72 -15.23
N GLY A 378 -1.52 -8.70 -14.58
CA GLY A 378 -1.90 -7.30 -14.83
C GLY A 378 -3.34 -6.95 -14.42
N ALA A 379 -3.99 -7.81 -13.63
CA ALA A 379 -5.30 -7.57 -13.08
C ALA A 379 -5.25 -6.56 -11.92
N GLY A 380 -6.33 -5.83 -11.75
CA GLY A 380 -6.50 -4.76 -10.76
C GLY A 380 -7.82 -4.04 -11.01
N ASP A 381 -8.33 -3.32 -10.01
CA ASP A 381 -9.63 -2.66 -10.11
C ASP A 381 -9.63 -1.26 -9.48
N ALA A 382 -8.80 -0.40 -10.09
CA ALA A 382 -8.75 1.03 -9.82
C ALA A 382 -10.12 1.71 -9.90
N TYR A 383 -11.07 1.11 -10.64
CA TYR A 383 -12.44 1.60 -10.67
C TYR A 383 -13.09 1.47 -9.30
N ALA A 384 -13.18 0.26 -8.75
CA ALA A 384 -13.69 0.06 -7.39
C ALA A 384 -12.89 0.81 -6.33
N ASP A 385 -11.56 0.85 -6.46
CA ASP A 385 -10.67 1.45 -5.47
C ASP A 385 -10.90 2.94 -5.31
N TYR A 386 -10.83 3.70 -6.42
CA TYR A 386 -10.79 5.15 -6.33
C TYR A 386 -11.48 5.93 -7.46
N GLN A 387 -12.20 5.28 -8.37
CA GLN A 387 -12.90 5.97 -9.47
C GLN A 387 -14.43 5.80 -9.46
N ALA A 388 -14.97 4.77 -8.82
CA ALA A 388 -16.40 4.52 -8.79
C ALA A 388 -17.12 5.67 -8.06
N ASP A 389 -18.11 6.26 -8.72
CA ASP A 389 -18.94 7.30 -8.10
C ASP A 389 -19.92 6.63 -7.11
N VAL A 390 -19.66 6.76 -5.80
CA VAL A 390 -20.55 6.22 -4.78
C VAL A 390 -21.70 7.19 -4.49
N ALA A 391 -22.95 6.72 -4.65
CA ALA A 391 -24.13 7.52 -4.37
C ALA A 391 -24.29 7.80 -2.86
N ALA A 392 -25.00 8.88 -2.51
CA ALA A 392 -25.28 9.25 -1.11
C ALA A 392 -26.00 8.13 -0.32
N GLY A 393 -26.77 7.29 -1.01
CA GLY A 393 -27.45 6.13 -0.43
C GLY A 393 -26.49 5.03 0.01
N ASP A 394 -25.32 4.93 -0.61
CA ASP A 394 -24.34 3.86 -0.40
C ASP A 394 -23.06 4.37 0.29
N SER A 395 -22.91 5.69 0.42
CA SER A 395 -21.76 6.31 1.07
C SER A 395 -21.84 6.26 2.60
N VAL A 396 -20.67 6.23 3.23
CA VAL A 396 -20.53 6.08 4.69
C VAL A 396 -21.04 7.30 5.45
N ASP A 397 -20.83 8.50 4.89
CA ASP A 397 -21.19 9.78 5.51
C ASP A 397 -22.47 10.41 4.92
N GLY A 398 -23.14 9.73 3.99
CA GLY A 398 -24.34 10.22 3.31
C GLY A 398 -24.06 11.29 2.24
N THR A 399 -22.81 11.53 1.89
CA THR A 399 -22.41 12.44 0.80
C THR A 399 -22.06 11.63 -0.44
N ALA A 400 -22.62 11.97 -1.59
CA ALA A 400 -22.25 11.33 -2.84
C ALA A 400 -20.85 11.77 -3.28
N ASP A 401 -20.12 10.87 -3.93
CA ASP A 401 -18.92 11.23 -4.66
C ASP A 401 -19.26 12.16 -5.84
N VAL A 402 -18.34 13.07 -6.14
CA VAL A 402 -18.44 13.96 -7.30
C VAL A 402 -17.34 13.63 -8.28
N TYR A 403 -17.64 13.71 -9.57
CA TYR A 403 -16.71 13.29 -10.63
C TYR A 403 -15.36 14.03 -10.58
N GLU A 404 -15.35 15.28 -10.13
CA GLU A 404 -14.19 16.14 -10.10
C GLU A 404 -13.24 15.89 -8.92
N GLN A 405 -13.66 15.11 -7.91
CA GLN A 405 -12.84 14.91 -6.72
C GLN A 405 -11.68 13.93 -7.00
N PRO A 406 -10.49 14.16 -6.41
CA PRO A 406 -9.30 13.33 -6.66
C PRO A 406 -9.36 11.92 -6.08
N LEU A 407 -10.37 11.57 -5.28
CA LEU A 407 -10.51 10.25 -4.68
C LEU A 407 -11.99 9.88 -4.52
N LYS A 408 -12.42 8.78 -5.15
CA LYS A 408 -13.78 8.24 -5.07
C LYS A 408 -13.76 6.80 -4.55
N GLY A 409 -14.80 6.03 -4.83
CA GLY A 409 -14.80 4.58 -4.63
C GLY A 409 -14.58 4.13 -3.20
N ASN A 410 -14.15 2.88 -3.04
CA ASN A 410 -13.90 2.25 -1.76
C ASN A 410 -12.95 3.07 -0.89
N PHE A 411 -11.88 3.61 -1.46
CA PHE A 411 -10.89 4.39 -0.72
C PHE A 411 -11.47 5.67 -0.10
N ASN A 412 -12.33 6.38 -0.83
CA ASN A 412 -13.01 7.56 -0.28
C ASN A 412 -13.96 7.18 0.87
N GLN A 413 -14.68 6.08 0.72
CA GLN A 413 -15.62 5.58 1.72
C GLN A 413 -14.89 5.05 2.97
N LEU A 414 -13.77 4.36 2.80
CA LEU A 414 -12.90 3.90 3.88
C LEU A 414 -12.33 5.07 4.70
N ARG A 415 -11.94 6.18 4.04
CA ARG A 415 -11.57 7.41 4.75
C ARG A 415 -12.72 7.94 5.61
N ALA A 416 -13.93 8.01 5.06
CA ALA A 416 -15.11 8.46 5.80
C ALA A 416 -15.42 7.52 6.99
N LEU A 417 -15.23 6.21 6.81
CA LEU A 417 -15.39 5.21 7.87
C LEU A 417 -14.43 5.45 9.03
N LYS A 418 -13.14 5.71 8.75
CA LYS A 418 -12.15 6.05 9.79
C LYS A 418 -12.50 7.32 10.56
N ALA A 419 -13.06 8.33 9.89
CA ALA A 419 -13.51 9.55 10.57
C ALA A 419 -14.61 9.25 11.60
N LYS A 420 -15.52 8.31 11.30
CA LYS A 420 -16.60 7.86 12.20
C LYS A 420 -16.08 6.92 13.30
N TYR A 421 -15.14 6.04 12.97
CA TYR A 421 -14.57 5.02 13.84
C TYR A 421 -13.05 5.17 13.96
N PRO A 422 -12.52 6.19 14.66
CA PRO A 422 -11.09 6.53 14.63
C PRO A 422 -10.16 5.55 15.35
N ASN A 423 -10.70 4.51 15.99
CA ASN A 423 -9.88 3.40 16.50
C ASN A 423 -9.67 2.31 15.44
N LEU A 424 -10.53 2.25 14.42
CA LEU A 424 -10.43 1.29 13.32
C LEU A 424 -9.22 1.65 12.47
N ARG A 425 -8.36 0.65 12.22
CA ARG A 425 -7.21 0.76 11.33
C ARG A 425 -7.52 0.05 10.02
N LEU A 426 -6.91 0.50 8.94
CA LEU A 426 -7.05 -0.16 7.64
C LEU A 426 -5.70 -0.65 7.13
N THR A 427 -5.60 -1.88 6.68
CA THR A 427 -4.43 -2.38 5.94
C THR A 427 -4.82 -2.60 4.49
N VAL A 428 -3.85 -2.46 3.58
CA VAL A 428 -3.99 -2.88 2.19
C VAL A 428 -3.30 -4.22 2.02
N SER A 429 -3.99 -5.23 1.50
CA SER A 429 -3.41 -6.55 1.28
C SER A 429 -2.89 -6.68 -0.14
N LEU A 430 -1.60 -6.99 -0.23
CA LEU A 430 -0.93 -7.26 -1.49
C LEU A 430 -0.97 -8.77 -1.72
N GLY A 431 -1.52 -9.22 -2.85
CA GLY A 431 -1.57 -10.63 -3.21
C GLY A 431 -2.96 -11.26 -3.11
N GLY A 432 -3.05 -12.36 -2.38
CA GLY A 432 -4.17 -13.31 -2.43
C GLY A 432 -3.98 -14.35 -3.54
N TRP A 433 -4.93 -15.27 -3.64
CA TRP A 433 -4.87 -16.45 -4.49
C TRP A 433 -4.38 -16.17 -5.92
N THR A 434 -5.09 -15.31 -6.66
CA THR A 434 -4.77 -15.05 -8.09
C THR A 434 -3.68 -14.01 -8.34
N TYR A 435 -3.32 -13.17 -7.35
CA TYR A 435 -2.35 -12.07 -7.52
C TYR A 435 -0.96 -12.39 -6.97
N SER A 436 -0.78 -13.61 -6.45
CA SER A 436 0.49 -14.03 -5.83
C SER A 436 1.61 -14.39 -6.82
N LYS A 437 1.31 -14.48 -8.11
CA LYS A 437 2.21 -15.05 -9.12
C LYS A 437 3.61 -14.47 -9.15
N TYR A 438 3.76 -13.16 -9.00
CA TYR A 438 5.03 -12.45 -9.18
C TYR A 438 5.75 -12.08 -7.88
N PHE A 439 5.30 -12.60 -6.73
CA PHE A 439 6.01 -12.36 -5.46
C PHE A 439 7.42 -12.94 -5.46
N SER A 440 7.62 -14.16 -6.00
CA SER A 440 8.96 -14.78 -6.05
C SER A 440 9.94 -13.88 -6.81
N ASP A 441 9.51 -13.29 -7.93
CA ASP A 441 10.33 -12.36 -8.72
C ASP A 441 10.60 -11.04 -7.99
N ALA A 442 9.56 -10.46 -7.37
CA ALA A 442 9.70 -9.24 -6.57
C ALA A 442 10.67 -9.45 -5.40
N ALA A 443 10.61 -10.62 -4.76
CA ALA A 443 11.37 -10.96 -3.57
C ALA A 443 12.81 -11.45 -3.88
N ALA A 444 13.10 -11.85 -5.12
CA ALA A 444 14.29 -12.59 -5.51
C ALA A 444 15.62 -11.93 -5.13
N THR A 445 15.73 -10.60 -5.28
CA THR A 445 16.97 -9.85 -5.06
C THR A 445 16.77 -8.67 -4.11
N ASP A 446 17.84 -8.17 -3.52
CA ASP A 446 17.79 -6.97 -2.68
C ASP A 446 17.26 -5.75 -3.44
N ALA A 447 17.71 -5.56 -4.68
CA ALA A 447 17.27 -4.47 -5.54
C ALA A 447 15.78 -4.57 -5.90
N SER A 448 15.30 -5.77 -6.28
CA SER A 448 13.89 -5.97 -6.62
C SER A 448 12.99 -5.79 -5.39
N ARG A 449 13.38 -6.31 -4.21
CA ARG A 449 12.64 -6.11 -2.96
C ARG A 449 12.49 -4.64 -2.62
N LYS A 450 13.59 -3.89 -2.65
CA LYS A 450 13.57 -2.44 -2.38
C LYS A 450 12.68 -1.70 -3.37
N ALA A 451 12.75 -2.05 -4.65
CA ALA A 451 11.92 -1.45 -5.70
C ALA A 451 10.44 -1.75 -5.50
N TYR A 452 10.09 -2.99 -5.15
CA TYR A 452 8.72 -3.40 -4.86
C TYR A 452 8.19 -2.66 -3.62
N VAL A 453 8.85 -2.79 -2.48
CA VAL A 453 8.44 -2.18 -1.20
C VAL A 453 8.28 -0.66 -1.32
N SER A 454 9.26 0.02 -1.92
CA SER A 454 9.19 1.48 -2.10
C SER A 454 8.02 1.90 -2.97
N SER A 455 7.70 1.16 -4.03
CA SER A 455 6.55 1.45 -4.89
C SER A 455 5.21 1.31 -4.15
N CYS A 456 5.06 0.28 -3.31
CA CYS A 456 3.85 0.05 -2.54
C CYS A 456 3.66 1.09 -1.42
N ILE A 457 4.74 1.49 -0.74
CA ILE A 457 4.69 2.59 0.24
C ILE A 457 4.37 3.92 -0.44
N ASP A 458 4.93 4.19 -1.62
CA ASP A 458 4.63 5.40 -2.38
C ASP A 458 3.15 5.47 -2.79
N MET A 459 2.63 4.36 -3.32
CA MET A 459 1.24 4.27 -3.77
C MET A 459 0.25 4.33 -2.60
N PHE A 460 0.39 3.47 -1.60
CA PHE A 460 -0.66 3.26 -0.59
C PHE A 460 -0.43 4.00 0.73
N MET A 461 0.83 4.19 1.17
CA MET A 461 1.10 4.92 2.43
C MET A 461 1.19 6.43 2.21
N LYS A 462 1.89 6.86 1.16
CA LYS A 462 1.91 8.27 0.75
C LYS A 462 0.68 8.66 -0.07
N GLY A 463 -0.05 7.69 -0.62
CA GLY A 463 -1.29 7.93 -1.35
C GLY A 463 -1.11 8.43 -2.78
N ASN A 464 0.02 8.14 -3.43
CA ASN A 464 0.31 8.58 -4.79
C ASN A 464 -0.33 7.65 -5.83
N LEU A 465 -1.66 7.65 -5.90
CA LEU A 465 -2.38 6.84 -6.89
C LEU A 465 -2.12 7.36 -8.32
N PRO A 466 -2.04 6.47 -9.33
CA PRO A 466 -1.86 6.89 -10.71
C PRO A 466 -3.12 7.60 -11.24
N LYS A 467 -2.89 8.66 -12.02
CA LYS A 467 -3.95 9.41 -12.72
C LYS A 467 -4.23 8.82 -14.10
N ASN A 468 -5.44 9.10 -14.61
CA ASN A 468 -5.84 8.79 -15.99
C ASN A 468 -5.83 7.29 -16.30
N VAL A 469 -5.99 6.43 -15.29
CA VAL A 469 -6.19 5.00 -15.51
C VAL A 469 -7.51 4.83 -16.26
N GLN A 470 -7.42 4.39 -17.52
CA GLN A 470 -8.51 4.34 -18.50
C GLN A 470 -9.27 5.67 -18.70
N GLY A 471 -8.60 6.81 -18.49
CA GLY A 471 -9.16 8.13 -18.75
C GLY A 471 -10.00 8.75 -17.63
N ASP A 472 -10.18 8.07 -16.48
CA ASP A 472 -10.75 8.70 -15.29
C ASP A 472 -9.70 9.62 -14.62
N PRO A 473 -10.08 10.83 -14.20
CA PRO A 473 -9.12 11.81 -13.71
C PRO A 473 -8.72 11.69 -12.24
N SER A 474 -9.33 10.77 -11.50
CA SER A 474 -9.06 10.54 -10.07
C SER A 474 -7.62 10.08 -9.86
N GLY A 475 -7.16 10.17 -8.61
CA GLY A 475 -5.81 9.86 -8.20
C GLY A 475 -4.89 11.09 -8.17
N GLY A 476 -3.59 10.84 -8.17
CA GLY A 476 -2.53 11.83 -8.09
C GLY A 476 -1.82 11.87 -6.74
N VAL A 477 -0.86 12.80 -6.66
CA VAL A 477 0.02 12.96 -5.50
C VAL A 477 -0.79 13.13 -4.22
N ALA A 478 -0.58 12.20 -3.28
CA ALA A 478 -1.22 12.14 -1.97
C ALA A 478 -2.76 12.10 -1.98
N SER A 479 -3.39 11.74 -3.10
CA SER A 479 -4.86 11.61 -3.22
C SER A 479 -5.45 10.65 -2.20
N ALA A 480 -4.74 9.55 -1.90
CA ALA A 480 -5.13 8.53 -0.92
C ALA A 480 -4.37 8.62 0.43
N ALA A 481 -3.66 9.71 0.70
CA ALA A 481 -2.84 9.80 1.91
C ALA A 481 -3.69 9.64 3.18
N GLY A 482 -3.20 8.81 4.11
CA GLY A 482 -3.83 8.59 5.43
C GLY A 482 -4.99 7.59 5.45
N ILE A 483 -5.34 6.97 4.31
CA ILE A 483 -6.36 5.90 4.26
C ILE A 483 -5.85 4.65 4.94
N PHE A 484 -4.69 4.16 4.52
CA PHE A 484 -4.11 2.95 5.07
C PHE A 484 -3.19 3.24 6.27
N ASP A 485 -3.28 2.36 7.25
CA ASP A 485 -2.54 2.29 8.50
C ASP A 485 -1.45 1.21 8.48
N GLY A 486 -1.27 0.52 7.36
CA GLY A 486 -0.25 -0.48 7.17
C GLY A 486 -0.45 -1.30 5.90
N ILE A 487 0.40 -2.30 5.74
CA ILE A 487 0.41 -3.22 4.61
C ILE A 487 0.26 -4.64 5.15
N ASP A 488 -0.58 -5.41 4.50
CA ASP A 488 -0.71 -6.85 4.67
C ASP A 488 -0.09 -7.56 3.47
N ILE A 489 0.65 -8.64 3.72
CA ILE A 489 1.28 -9.46 2.67
C ILE A 489 0.59 -10.81 2.60
N ASP A 490 -0.07 -11.07 1.49
CA ASP A 490 -0.77 -12.33 1.22
C ASP A 490 -0.13 -13.05 0.02
N TRP A 491 1.07 -13.61 0.25
CA TRP A 491 1.76 -14.40 -0.76
C TRP A 491 1.36 -15.87 -0.62
N GLU A 492 0.69 -16.39 -1.64
CA GLU A 492 0.21 -17.77 -1.72
C GLU A 492 0.93 -18.60 -2.80
N TYR A 493 2.03 -19.32 -2.52
CA TYR A 493 2.77 -19.39 -1.26
C TYR A 493 4.28 -19.36 -1.50
N PRO A 494 5.10 -18.78 -0.60
CA PRO A 494 6.56 -18.80 -0.73
C PRO A 494 7.10 -20.22 -0.87
N GLY A 495 7.87 -20.48 -1.94
CA GLY A 495 8.62 -21.73 -2.13
C GLY A 495 7.78 -22.98 -2.39
N SER A 496 6.47 -22.83 -2.60
CA SER A 496 5.55 -23.95 -2.78
C SER A 496 4.85 -23.87 -4.13
N ALA A 497 4.72 -25.04 -4.78
CA ALA A 497 3.87 -25.20 -5.96
C ALA A 497 2.38 -25.30 -5.62
N GLY A 498 2.01 -25.28 -4.33
CA GLY A 498 0.64 -25.45 -3.84
C GLY A 498 -0.19 -24.18 -3.78
N GLY A 499 0.21 -23.11 -4.47
CA GLY A 499 -0.61 -21.91 -4.69
C GLY A 499 -1.38 -22.00 -6.02
N HIS A 500 -2.02 -20.91 -6.44
CA HIS A 500 -2.74 -20.85 -7.72
C HIS A 500 -1.85 -21.24 -8.91
N THR A 501 -2.46 -21.88 -9.91
CA THR A 501 -1.79 -22.34 -11.13
C THR A 501 -0.99 -21.18 -11.77
N GLY A 502 0.26 -21.47 -12.15
CA GLY A 502 1.14 -20.49 -12.78
C GLY A 502 1.89 -19.56 -11.84
N ASN A 503 1.66 -19.63 -10.52
CA ASN A 503 2.47 -18.88 -9.55
C ASN A 503 3.96 -19.24 -9.68
N HIS A 504 4.82 -18.23 -9.67
CA HIS A 504 6.26 -18.45 -9.62
C HIS A 504 6.68 -18.78 -8.19
N TYR A 505 7.57 -19.75 -8.05
CA TYR A 505 8.13 -20.16 -6.76
C TYR A 505 9.57 -20.63 -6.93
N ALA A 506 10.37 -20.49 -5.88
CA ALA A 506 11.74 -20.95 -5.81
C ALA A 506 12.11 -21.36 -4.38
N ASP A 507 13.06 -22.29 -4.22
CA ASP A 507 13.56 -22.69 -2.88
C ASP A 507 14.08 -21.49 -2.06
N ALA A 508 14.61 -20.47 -2.75
CA ALA A 508 15.10 -19.23 -2.15
C ALA A 508 13.99 -18.39 -1.50
N ASP A 509 12.71 -18.62 -1.85
CA ASP A 509 11.56 -17.89 -1.32
C ASP A 509 11.46 -18.01 0.20
N LYS A 510 11.93 -19.12 0.78
CA LYS A 510 11.99 -19.28 2.25
C LYS A 510 12.75 -18.16 2.93
N ALA A 511 13.93 -17.82 2.41
CA ALA A 511 14.72 -16.71 2.93
C ALA A 511 14.23 -15.37 2.38
N ASN A 512 13.79 -15.32 1.12
CA ASN A 512 13.37 -14.08 0.48
C ASN A 512 12.09 -13.51 1.09
N PHE A 513 11.16 -14.34 1.55
CA PHE A 513 9.97 -13.89 2.28
C PHE A 513 10.35 -13.16 3.56
N THR A 514 11.24 -13.73 4.38
CA THR A 514 11.78 -13.07 5.59
C THR A 514 12.48 -11.75 5.26
N LEU A 515 13.27 -11.72 4.19
CA LEU A 515 13.96 -10.51 3.74
C LEU A 515 12.98 -9.46 3.20
N LEU A 516 11.90 -9.87 2.55
CA LEU A 516 10.84 -8.99 2.09
C LEU A 516 10.10 -8.34 3.26
N LEU A 517 9.70 -9.13 4.26
CA LEU A 517 9.07 -8.60 5.48
C LEU A 517 9.99 -7.62 6.22
N LYS A 518 11.29 -7.94 6.30
CA LYS A 518 12.30 -7.02 6.87
C LYS A 518 12.36 -5.70 6.10
N GLU A 519 12.33 -5.76 4.77
CA GLU A 519 12.40 -4.56 3.92
C GLU A 519 11.16 -3.69 4.09
N PHE A 520 9.96 -4.28 4.08
CA PHE A 520 8.71 -3.58 4.40
C PHE A 520 8.78 -2.91 5.76
N ARG A 521 9.16 -3.65 6.82
CA ARG A 521 9.25 -3.09 8.18
C ARG A 521 10.20 -1.91 8.24
N THR A 522 11.37 -2.02 7.59
CA THR A 522 12.40 -0.99 7.56
C THR A 522 11.88 0.30 6.92
N GLN A 523 11.27 0.20 5.74
CA GLN A 523 10.79 1.39 5.03
C GLN A 523 9.51 1.99 5.66
N LEU A 524 8.60 1.15 6.18
CA LEU A 524 7.42 1.60 6.93
C LEU A 524 7.81 2.35 8.20
N ASP A 525 8.83 1.90 8.92
CA ASP A 525 9.34 2.58 10.12
C ASP A 525 10.01 3.91 9.77
N ALA A 526 10.79 3.94 8.69
CA ALA A 526 11.43 5.17 8.20
C ALA A 526 10.37 6.22 7.82
N TYR A 527 9.36 5.85 7.02
CA TYR A 527 8.27 6.76 6.66
C TYR A 527 7.40 7.12 7.87
N GLY A 528 7.09 6.15 8.74
CA GLY A 528 6.36 6.40 9.97
C GLY A 528 7.06 7.41 10.88
N ALA A 529 8.39 7.39 10.96
CA ALA A 529 9.16 8.33 11.78
C ALA A 529 8.98 9.79 11.36
N THR A 530 8.90 10.08 10.04
CA THR A 530 8.73 11.45 9.53
C THR A 530 7.40 12.05 9.98
N LEU A 531 6.34 11.23 10.04
CA LEU A 531 5.00 11.60 10.50
C LEU A 531 4.80 11.45 12.01
N GLY A 532 5.72 10.76 12.71
CA GLY A 532 5.49 10.30 14.07
C GLY A 532 4.40 9.23 14.17
N LYS A 533 4.24 8.39 13.15
CA LYS A 533 3.31 7.26 13.11
C LYS A 533 4.02 5.91 13.37
N LYS A 534 3.23 4.86 13.61
CA LYS A 534 3.65 3.45 13.55
C LYS A 534 2.67 2.69 12.64
N PHE A 535 3.08 2.40 11.41
CA PHE A 535 2.29 1.61 10.47
C PHE A 535 2.34 0.11 10.82
N LEU A 536 1.22 -0.58 10.60
CA LEU A 536 1.16 -2.04 10.69
C LEU A 536 1.93 -2.69 9.54
N LEU A 537 2.55 -3.83 9.85
CA LEU A 537 2.93 -4.82 8.85
C LEU A 537 2.34 -6.16 9.29
N THR A 538 1.47 -6.74 8.46
CA THR A 538 0.82 -8.04 8.71
C THR A 538 1.07 -8.97 7.54
N ALA A 539 0.71 -10.23 7.70
CA ALA A 539 0.71 -11.19 6.60
C ALA A 539 -0.37 -12.24 6.82
N ALA A 540 -1.05 -12.62 5.74
CA ALA A 540 -1.80 -13.87 5.67
C ALA A 540 -0.83 -15.02 5.44
N LEU A 541 -0.92 -16.06 6.27
CA LEU A 541 0.01 -17.17 6.31
C LEU A 541 -0.71 -18.51 6.10
N PRO A 542 -0.09 -19.49 5.41
CA PRO A 542 -0.71 -20.78 5.12
C PRO A 542 -0.95 -21.60 6.39
N SER A 543 -1.99 -22.43 6.40
CA SER A 543 -2.28 -23.36 7.50
C SER A 543 -1.73 -24.77 7.29
N GLY A 544 -1.35 -25.13 6.05
CA GLY A 544 -0.85 -26.46 5.72
C GLY A 544 0.64 -26.65 6.01
N GLN A 545 1.00 -27.69 6.76
CA GLN A 545 2.38 -28.03 7.11
C GLN A 545 3.29 -28.30 5.89
N ASP A 546 2.71 -28.71 4.78
CA ASP A 546 3.37 -28.84 3.47
C ASP A 546 3.81 -27.50 2.87
N LYS A 547 3.20 -26.39 3.29
CA LYS A 547 3.52 -25.00 2.90
C LYS A 547 4.33 -24.29 3.99
N ILE A 548 3.95 -24.45 5.25
CA ILE A 548 4.62 -23.81 6.41
C ILE A 548 6.13 -24.17 6.47
N LYS A 549 6.53 -25.37 6.04
CA LYS A 549 7.94 -25.79 5.97
C LYS A 549 8.84 -24.87 5.13
N TYR A 550 8.25 -24.11 4.21
CA TYR A 550 8.94 -23.12 3.38
C TYR A 550 9.03 -21.73 4.03
N LEU A 551 8.64 -21.58 5.30
CA LEU A 551 8.77 -20.32 6.04
C LEU A 551 9.86 -20.44 7.13
N GLU A 552 10.53 -19.34 7.42
CA GLU A 552 11.38 -19.20 8.61
C GLU A 552 10.51 -18.73 9.80
N THR A 553 9.66 -19.63 10.30
CA THR A 553 8.65 -19.34 11.33
C THR A 553 9.21 -18.66 12.58
N ASP A 554 10.46 -18.96 12.93
CA ASP A 554 11.20 -18.42 14.07
C ASP A 554 11.74 -17.01 13.85
N ARG A 555 11.68 -16.50 12.61
CA ARG A 555 12.27 -15.20 12.21
C ARG A 555 11.23 -14.18 11.78
N ILE A 556 10.20 -14.60 11.06
CA ILE A 556 9.23 -13.69 10.45
C ILE A 556 8.43 -12.88 11.49
N GLY A 557 8.16 -13.45 12.66
CA GLY A 557 7.45 -12.77 13.76
C GLY A 557 8.18 -11.55 14.34
N ALA A 558 9.47 -11.35 14.04
CA ALA A 558 10.21 -10.17 14.44
C ALA A 558 9.81 -8.91 13.65
N TYR A 559 9.30 -9.07 12.42
CA TYR A 559 8.95 -7.95 11.53
C TYR A 559 7.46 -7.65 11.54
N LEU A 560 6.62 -8.66 11.74
CA LEU A 560 5.17 -8.52 11.74
C LEU A 560 4.66 -7.93 13.07
N ASP A 561 3.64 -7.07 12.98
CA ASP A 561 2.84 -6.67 14.14
C ASP A 561 1.98 -7.85 14.61
N TYR A 562 1.33 -8.55 13.67
CA TYR A 562 0.69 -9.86 13.84
C TYR A 562 0.60 -10.59 12.49
N ALA A 563 0.24 -11.87 12.49
CA ALA A 563 -0.01 -12.67 11.28
C ALA A 563 -1.37 -13.37 11.36
N ASP A 564 -2.11 -13.31 10.26
CA ASP A 564 -3.40 -13.96 10.05
C ASP A 564 -3.15 -15.36 9.47
N VAL A 565 -3.40 -16.43 10.22
CA VAL A 565 -3.20 -17.80 9.70
C VAL A 565 -4.49 -18.29 9.08
N MET A 566 -4.46 -18.56 7.77
CA MET A 566 -5.61 -18.97 6.95
C MET A 566 -6.05 -20.40 7.28
N THR A 567 -6.56 -20.58 8.48
CA THR A 567 -7.00 -21.87 9.03
C THR A 567 -8.42 -22.22 8.59
N TYR A 568 -8.58 -22.28 7.29
CA TYR A 568 -9.77 -22.70 6.56
C TYR A 568 -9.27 -23.34 5.24
N ASP A 569 -10.18 -23.70 4.34
CA ASP A 569 -9.83 -24.29 3.04
C ASP A 569 -9.01 -25.59 3.12
N MET A 570 -9.20 -26.35 4.18
CA MET A 570 -8.53 -27.65 4.36
C MET A 570 -9.15 -28.74 3.47
N HIS A 571 -10.46 -28.60 3.17
CA HIS A 571 -11.22 -29.46 2.27
C HIS A 571 -12.25 -28.67 1.47
N GLY A 572 -12.43 -29.04 0.20
CA GLY A 572 -13.27 -28.27 -0.72
C GLY A 572 -13.59 -29.00 -2.01
N SER A 573 -14.15 -28.27 -2.97
CA SER A 573 -14.60 -28.80 -4.27
C SER A 573 -13.50 -29.46 -5.10
N TRP A 574 -12.23 -29.18 -4.83
CA TRP A 574 -11.08 -29.89 -5.40
C TRP A 574 -11.03 -31.38 -5.01
N ASP A 575 -11.62 -31.76 -3.88
CA ASP A 575 -11.94 -33.15 -3.53
C ASP A 575 -13.21 -33.57 -4.30
N ALA A 576 -13.11 -33.62 -5.64
CA ALA A 576 -14.27 -33.58 -6.54
C ALA A 576 -15.30 -34.70 -6.31
N THR A 577 -14.87 -35.89 -5.87
CA THR A 577 -15.75 -37.02 -5.54
C THR A 577 -15.83 -37.31 -4.04
N GLY A 578 -15.43 -36.32 -3.22
CA GLY A 578 -15.19 -36.50 -1.81
C GLY A 578 -13.91 -37.30 -1.51
N PRO A 579 -13.76 -37.79 -0.27
CA PRO A 579 -14.76 -37.76 0.79
C PRO A 579 -15.09 -36.33 1.23
N THR A 580 -16.36 -36.05 1.50
CA THR A 580 -16.77 -34.82 2.20
C THR A 580 -16.06 -34.74 3.55
N ASN A 581 -15.59 -33.55 3.91
CA ASN A 581 -14.86 -33.33 5.16
C ASN A 581 -15.07 -31.88 5.61
N HIS A 582 -14.62 -31.54 6.81
CA HIS A 582 -14.67 -30.18 7.34
C HIS A 582 -13.64 -29.30 6.64
N GLN A 583 -14.00 -28.06 6.30
CA GLN A 583 -13.03 -27.13 5.68
C GLN A 583 -12.08 -26.49 6.70
N ASP A 584 -12.45 -26.52 7.97
CA ASP A 584 -11.78 -25.83 9.09
C ASP A 584 -11.82 -26.66 10.39
N PRO A 585 -11.44 -27.95 10.38
CA PRO A 585 -11.44 -28.79 11.57
C PRO A 585 -10.51 -28.24 12.65
N LEU A 586 -11.03 -27.93 13.85
CA LEU A 586 -10.20 -27.37 14.93
C LEU A 586 -9.13 -28.35 15.40
N HIS A 587 -9.53 -29.61 15.51
CA HIS A 587 -8.70 -30.71 16.00
C HIS A 587 -8.68 -31.86 15.00
N ASP A 588 -7.68 -32.73 15.16
CA ASP A 588 -7.58 -33.97 14.39
C ASP A 588 -8.74 -34.93 14.71
N SER A 589 -9.09 -35.77 13.74
CA SER A 589 -10.12 -36.80 13.89
C SER A 589 -9.60 -38.16 13.41
N PRO A 590 -9.67 -39.21 14.25
CA PRO A 590 -9.32 -40.56 13.80
C PRO A 590 -10.31 -41.13 12.77
N ALA A 591 -11.49 -40.50 12.63
CA ALA A 591 -12.49 -40.87 11.63
C ALA A 591 -12.27 -40.16 10.29
N ASP A 592 -11.39 -39.16 10.24
CA ASP A 592 -11.01 -38.53 8.99
C ASP A 592 -10.46 -39.61 8.02
N PRO A 593 -11.01 -39.74 6.80
CA PRO A 593 -10.61 -40.78 5.84
C PRO A 593 -9.45 -40.35 4.92
N THR A 594 -9.01 -39.10 4.98
CA THR A 594 -7.99 -38.54 4.09
C THR A 594 -6.61 -39.11 4.36
N THR A 595 -5.70 -39.00 3.41
CA THR A 595 -4.32 -39.41 3.60
C THR A 595 -3.59 -38.35 4.43
N PRO A 596 -2.81 -38.75 5.45
CA PRO A 596 -1.90 -37.83 6.14
C PRO A 596 -0.99 -37.06 5.17
N ILE A 597 -0.61 -35.86 5.58
CA ILE A 597 0.29 -35.02 4.78
C ILE A 597 1.72 -35.52 4.98
N GLU A 598 2.36 -35.91 3.87
CA GLU A 598 3.78 -36.30 3.85
C GLU A 598 4.71 -35.14 4.27
N PRO A 599 5.86 -35.42 4.91
CA PRO A 599 6.39 -36.76 5.26
C PRO A 599 5.91 -37.30 6.61
N GLY A 600 5.01 -36.59 7.30
CA GLY A 600 4.55 -36.95 8.64
C GLY A 600 3.25 -37.76 8.63
N SER A 601 2.58 -37.77 9.78
CA SER A 601 1.31 -38.48 9.99
C SER A 601 0.12 -37.57 10.33
N ALA A 602 0.33 -36.25 10.36
CA ALA A 602 -0.71 -35.28 10.65
C ALA A 602 -1.55 -34.95 9.40
N LYS A 603 -2.82 -34.65 9.63
CA LYS A 603 -3.78 -34.14 8.65
C LYS A 603 -3.94 -32.63 8.81
N TYR A 604 -4.65 -31.98 7.90
CA TYR A 604 -4.96 -30.56 8.08
C TYR A 604 -5.99 -30.37 9.20
N ASN A 605 -5.62 -29.55 10.19
CA ASN A 605 -6.48 -29.01 11.23
C ASN A 605 -5.85 -27.75 11.83
N LEU A 606 -6.66 -26.92 12.47
CA LEU A 606 -6.23 -25.64 13.06
C LEU A 606 -5.15 -25.85 14.14
N ASP A 607 -5.31 -26.85 15.02
CA ASP A 607 -4.37 -27.09 16.12
C ASP A 607 -2.97 -27.48 15.60
N THR A 608 -2.91 -28.26 14.53
CA THR A 608 -1.65 -28.62 13.85
C THR A 608 -1.01 -27.39 13.21
N ALA A 609 -1.77 -26.53 12.54
CA ALA A 609 -1.27 -25.28 11.97
C ALA A 609 -0.68 -24.35 13.04
N VAL A 610 -1.42 -24.14 14.14
CA VAL A 610 -0.96 -23.30 15.26
C VAL A 610 0.29 -23.91 15.90
N THR A 611 0.32 -25.22 16.12
CA THR A 611 1.49 -25.93 16.66
C THR A 611 2.70 -25.79 15.72
N ALA A 612 2.51 -25.89 14.41
CA ALA A 612 3.59 -25.71 13.43
C ALA A 612 4.26 -24.34 13.52
N TYR A 613 3.48 -23.26 13.69
CA TYR A 613 4.04 -21.93 13.86
C TYR A 613 4.71 -21.72 15.22
N THR A 614 4.08 -22.19 16.30
CA THR A 614 4.49 -21.87 17.67
C THR A 614 5.58 -22.81 18.18
N ASP A 615 5.30 -24.11 18.22
CA ASP A 615 6.17 -25.14 18.80
C ASP A 615 7.06 -25.82 17.74
N GLY A 616 6.62 -25.81 16.49
CA GLY A 616 7.28 -26.49 15.38
C GLY A 616 6.79 -27.92 15.18
N LEU A 617 7.07 -28.46 14.00
CA LEU A 617 6.80 -29.85 13.64
C LEU A 617 8.07 -30.47 13.04
N PRO A 618 8.90 -31.15 13.85
CA PRO A 618 10.20 -31.68 13.41
C PRO A 618 10.10 -32.65 12.24
N ASP A 619 9.07 -33.49 12.20
CA ASP A 619 8.85 -34.45 11.11
C ASP A 619 8.66 -33.76 9.76
N TYR A 620 8.16 -32.52 9.76
CA TYR A 620 7.96 -31.68 8.57
C TYR A 620 9.12 -30.70 8.32
N GLY A 621 10.15 -30.69 9.18
CA GLY A 621 11.24 -29.71 9.11
C GLY A 621 10.82 -28.28 9.50
N ILE A 622 9.72 -28.14 10.24
CA ILE A 622 9.21 -26.85 10.69
C ILE A 622 9.80 -26.52 12.06
N THR A 623 10.45 -25.36 12.17
CA THR A 623 11.21 -24.97 13.36
C THR A 623 10.32 -24.43 14.49
N GLY A 624 9.14 -23.91 14.18
CA GLY A 624 8.30 -23.21 15.16
C GLY A 624 8.88 -21.83 15.51
N GLY A 625 8.64 -21.36 16.73
CA GLY A 625 9.21 -20.13 17.28
C GLY A 625 8.46 -18.85 16.94
N PHE A 626 7.35 -18.91 16.19
CA PHE A 626 6.51 -17.75 15.97
C PHE A 626 5.80 -17.38 17.28
N PRO A 627 5.82 -16.11 17.72
CA PRO A 627 5.17 -15.72 18.97
C PRO A 627 3.65 -15.94 18.91
N ALA A 628 3.10 -16.81 19.77
CA ALA A 628 1.66 -17.04 19.87
C ALA A 628 0.88 -15.73 20.05
N SER A 629 1.40 -14.79 20.85
CA SER A 629 0.83 -13.46 21.07
C SER A 629 0.85 -12.52 19.84
N LYS A 630 1.29 -13.01 18.68
CA LYS A 630 1.21 -12.33 17.38
C LYS A 630 0.46 -13.15 16.31
N LEU A 631 0.00 -14.35 16.64
CA LEU A 631 -0.69 -15.24 15.70
C LEU A 631 -2.20 -15.04 15.85
N VAL A 632 -2.90 -14.79 14.75
CA VAL A 632 -4.34 -14.53 14.72
C VAL A 632 -5.00 -15.68 13.96
N LEU A 633 -6.05 -16.28 14.53
CA LEU A 633 -6.70 -17.48 14.01
C LEU A 633 -7.77 -17.11 12.96
N GLY A 634 -7.78 -17.81 11.82
CA GLY A 634 -8.72 -17.55 10.73
C GLY A 634 -10.10 -18.17 10.93
N VAL A 635 -11.13 -17.44 10.50
CA VAL A 635 -12.54 -17.83 10.53
C VAL A 635 -13.15 -17.61 9.15
N PRO A 636 -13.62 -18.66 8.44
CA PRO A 636 -14.27 -18.49 7.16
C PRO A 636 -15.72 -18.04 7.35
N PHE A 637 -16.11 -16.92 6.74
CA PHE A 637 -17.51 -16.48 6.67
C PHE A 637 -18.26 -17.11 5.48
N TYR A 638 -17.57 -17.97 4.73
CA TYR A 638 -18.09 -18.78 3.65
C TYR A 638 -17.98 -20.26 3.97
N TRP A 639 -18.66 -21.06 3.15
CA TRP A 639 -18.85 -22.50 3.33
C TRP A 639 -18.44 -23.24 2.07
N ARG A 640 -17.76 -24.38 2.23
CA ARG A 640 -17.40 -25.30 1.14
C ARG A 640 -18.38 -26.44 1.04
N GLY A 641 -18.67 -26.94 -0.16
CA GLY A 641 -19.72 -27.94 -0.31
C GLY A 641 -19.69 -28.87 -1.52
N TRP A 642 -20.37 -30.00 -1.33
CA TRP A 642 -20.53 -31.08 -2.31
C TRP A 642 -21.99 -31.49 -2.44
N THR A 643 -22.34 -32.06 -3.60
CA THR A 643 -23.69 -32.58 -3.89
C THR A 643 -23.68 -34.07 -4.24
N GLY A 644 -24.88 -34.66 -4.27
CA GLY A 644 -25.08 -36.10 -4.43
C GLY A 644 -24.51 -36.92 -3.26
N VAL A 645 -24.47 -36.33 -2.07
CA VAL A 645 -23.86 -36.91 -0.87
C VAL A 645 -24.89 -37.80 -0.16
N PRO A 646 -24.66 -39.12 -0.02
CA PRO A 646 -25.53 -39.98 0.75
C PRO A 646 -25.44 -39.64 2.23
N ALA A 647 -26.52 -39.88 2.99
CA ALA A 647 -26.54 -39.52 4.41
C ALA A 647 -25.51 -40.30 5.25
N GLY A 648 -25.15 -41.53 4.84
CA GLY A 648 -24.27 -42.39 5.63
C GLY A 648 -24.81 -42.62 7.04
N THR A 649 -23.91 -42.70 8.02
CA THR A 649 -24.27 -42.78 9.44
C THR A 649 -24.25 -41.43 10.16
N ASP A 650 -23.65 -40.42 9.53
CA ASP A 650 -23.40 -39.12 10.15
C ASP A 650 -23.69 -37.96 9.19
N TYR A 651 -24.92 -37.98 8.63
CA TYR A 651 -25.48 -36.89 7.85
C TYR A 651 -24.53 -36.31 6.78
N GLY A 652 -23.95 -37.21 5.97
CA GLY A 652 -23.09 -36.86 4.86
C GLY A 652 -21.63 -36.58 5.20
N LEU A 653 -21.20 -36.62 6.48
CA LEU A 653 -19.79 -36.48 6.85
C LEU A 653 -18.97 -37.72 6.42
N TYR A 654 -17.80 -37.50 5.82
CA TYR A 654 -16.89 -38.54 5.31
C TYR A 654 -17.49 -39.46 4.25
N GLN A 655 -18.43 -38.94 3.45
CA GLN A 655 -19.11 -39.69 2.39
C GLN A 655 -18.59 -39.30 1.01
N SER A 656 -18.79 -40.17 0.03
CA SER A 656 -18.54 -39.84 -1.38
C SER A 656 -19.50 -38.75 -1.88
N ALA A 657 -19.06 -37.98 -2.86
CA ALA A 657 -19.89 -36.99 -3.56
C ALA A 657 -19.91 -37.25 -5.07
N THR A 658 -20.87 -36.65 -5.76
CA THR A 658 -20.92 -36.66 -7.24
C THR A 658 -20.25 -35.43 -7.87
N GLY A 659 -19.88 -34.44 -7.06
CA GLY A 659 -19.30 -33.17 -7.52
C GLY A 659 -19.50 -32.04 -6.51
N PRO A 660 -18.99 -30.84 -6.82
CA PRO A 660 -19.31 -29.64 -6.06
C PRO A 660 -20.80 -29.31 -6.14
N THR A 661 -21.31 -28.62 -5.14
CA THR A 661 -22.63 -27.99 -5.22
C THR A 661 -22.69 -26.96 -6.35
N PRO A 662 -23.87 -26.70 -6.94
CA PRO A 662 -24.00 -25.63 -7.92
C PRO A 662 -23.65 -24.26 -7.32
N ALA A 663 -23.09 -23.39 -8.16
CA ALA A 663 -22.76 -22.01 -7.79
C ALA A 663 -23.99 -21.26 -7.23
N LYS A 664 -23.76 -20.51 -6.15
CA LYS A 664 -24.77 -19.64 -5.56
C LYS A 664 -24.81 -18.26 -6.26
N PRO A 665 -25.93 -17.53 -6.22
CA PRO A 665 -26.07 -16.25 -6.93
C PRO A 665 -25.00 -15.20 -6.62
N LEU A 666 -24.53 -15.13 -5.37
CA LEU A 666 -23.57 -14.12 -4.90
C LEU A 666 -22.15 -14.66 -4.77
N SER A 667 -21.94 -15.90 -4.28
CA SER A 667 -20.60 -16.51 -4.29
C SER A 667 -20.12 -16.90 -5.69
N GLN A 668 -21.02 -17.16 -6.63
CA GLN A 668 -20.74 -17.40 -8.07
C GLN A 668 -19.77 -18.54 -8.42
N GLU A 669 -19.30 -19.29 -7.44
CA GLU A 669 -18.40 -20.44 -7.60
C GLU A 669 -19.08 -21.73 -7.16
N ALA A 670 -18.88 -22.80 -7.93
CA ALA A 670 -19.40 -24.13 -7.59
C ALA A 670 -18.65 -24.70 -6.36
N GLY A 671 -19.39 -25.19 -5.37
CA GLY A 671 -18.80 -25.69 -4.14
C GLY A 671 -18.49 -24.62 -3.10
N LEU A 672 -18.88 -23.36 -3.34
CA LEU A 672 -18.72 -22.23 -2.42
C LEU A 672 -20.08 -21.58 -2.14
N ALA A 673 -20.31 -21.17 -0.89
CA ALA A 673 -21.47 -20.38 -0.51
C ALA A 673 -21.12 -19.41 0.62
N ALA A 674 -21.54 -18.15 0.48
CA ALA A 674 -21.53 -17.20 1.56
C ALA A 674 -22.49 -17.66 2.67
N TRP A 675 -22.17 -17.36 3.94
CA TRP A 675 -23.07 -17.64 5.06
C TRP A 675 -24.49 -17.10 4.82
N LYS A 676 -24.61 -15.87 4.30
CA LYS A 676 -25.89 -15.22 3.98
C LYS A 676 -26.72 -15.93 2.90
N GLU A 677 -26.11 -16.82 2.10
CA GLU A 677 -26.78 -17.61 1.06
C GLU A 677 -27.21 -18.99 1.53
N LEU A 678 -26.88 -19.33 2.78
CA LEU A 678 -27.31 -20.52 3.45
C LEU A 678 -28.52 -20.22 4.34
N SER A 679 -29.40 -21.20 4.48
CA SER A 679 -30.54 -21.15 5.39
C SER A 679 -30.43 -22.26 6.44
N PRO A 680 -29.42 -22.18 7.33
CA PRO A 680 -29.23 -23.17 8.37
C PRO A 680 -30.41 -23.18 9.33
N THR A 681 -30.78 -24.38 9.75
CA THR A 681 -31.81 -24.65 10.75
C THR A 681 -31.24 -25.62 11.78
N ALA A 682 -31.84 -25.68 12.96
CA ALA A 682 -31.45 -26.68 13.96
C ALA A 682 -31.63 -28.14 13.48
N ALA A 683 -32.43 -28.37 12.42
CA ALA A 683 -32.71 -29.71 11.91
C ALA A 683 -31.66 -30.23 10.89
N ASN A 684 -31.02 -29.31 10.15
CA ASN A 684 -30.03 -29.65 9.12
C ASN A 684 -28.61 -29.22 9.48
N THR A 685 -28.42 -28.50 10.59
CA THR A 685 -27.10 -28.10 11.07
C THR A 685 -26.61 -29.10 12.11
N HIS A 686 -25.41 -29.60 11.92
CA HIS A 686 -24.80 -30.64 12.72
C HIS A 686 -23.48 -30.14 13.33
N TRP A 687 -23.05 -30.80 14.39
CA TRP A 687 -21.87 -30.46 15.17
C TRP A 687 -21.03 -31.71 15.44
N ASP A 688 -19.76 -31.64 15.10
CA ASP A 688 -18.78 -32.67 15.41
C ASP A 688 -18.06 -32.28 16.70
N PRO A 689 -18.27 -33.00 17.82
CA PRO A 689 -17.63 -32.67 19.09
C PRO A 689 -16.14 -33.06 19.14
N VAL A 690 -15.63 -33.84 18.19
CA VAL A 690 -14.22 -34.23 18.15
C VAL A 690 -13.38 -33.12 17.54
N THR A 691 -13.79 -32.64 16.36
CA THR A 691 -13.11 -31.57 15.63
C THR A 691 -13.63 -30.18 15.99
N GLU A 692 -14.64 -30.10 16.86
CA GLU A 692 -15.39 -28.89 17.20
C GLU A 692 -15.87 -28.11 15.97
N SER A 693 -16.38 -28.80 14.95
CA SER A 693 -16.72 -28.19 13.65
C SER A 693 -18.18 -28.38 13.28
N SER A 694 -18.68 -27.50 12.42
CA SER A 694 -20.07 -27.54 11.95
C SER A 694 -20.19 -27.90 10.48
N TRP A 695 -21.31 -28.54 10.15
CA TRP A 695 -21.74 -28.74 8.78
C TRP A 695 -23.26 -28.65 8.65
N ILE A 696 -23.74 -28.43 7.44
CA ILE A 696 -25.16 -28.45 7.07
C ILE A 696 -25.38 -29.59 6.09
N TYR A 697 -26.40 -30.41 6.34
CA TYR A 697 -26.81 -31.49 5.44
C TYR A 697 -28.31 -31.43 5.15
N ASP A 698 -28.67 -31.25 3.88
CA ASP A 698 -30.08 -31.09 3.44
C ASP A 698 -30.69 -32.36 2.84
N GLY A 699 -30.02 -33.50 2.97
CA GLY A 699 -30.42 -34.78 2.36
C GLY A 699 -29.71 -35.10 1.05
N THR A 700 -29.00 -34.13 0.45
CA THR A 700 -28.17 -34.37 -0.75
C THR A 700 -26.93 -33.50 -0.83
N ASN A 701 -26.96 -32.28 -0.28
CA ASN A 701 -25.83 -31.36 -0.23
C ASN A 701 -25.22 -31.39 1.16
N PHE A 702 -23.88 -31.40 1.19
CA PHE A 702 -23.08 -31.24 2.39
C PHE A 702 -22.35 -29.90 2.27
N TRP A 703 -22.53 -29.03 3.25
CA TRP A 703 -21.79 -27.76 3.37
C TRP A 703 -21.06 -27.74 4.70
N THR A 704 -19.79 -27.35 4.72
CA THR A 704 -19.00 -27.21 5.96
C THR A 704 -18.48 -25.79 6.11
N GLY A 705 -18.36 -25.33 7.36
CA GLY A 705 -17.89 -23.99 7.72
C GLY A 705 -18.34 -23.62 9.12
N ASP A 706 -18.10 -22.37 9.48
CA ASP A 706 -18.25 -21.91 10.85
C ASP A 706 -19.65 -21.32 11.14
N THR A 707 -20.31 -21.91 12.13
CA THR A 707 -21.50 -21.33 12.80
C THR A 707 -21.07 -20.47 14.00
N PRO A 708 -21.98 -19.67 14.60
CA PRO A 708 -21.66 -18.97 15.85
C PRO A 708 -21.17 -19.89 16.99
N GLN A 709 -21.57 -21.17 17.00
CA GLN A 709 -21.06 -22.14 17.96
C GLN A 709 -19.59 -22.47 17.69
N ALA A 710 -19.25 -22.76 16.44
CA ALA A 710 -17.88 -23.03 16.04
C ALA A 710 -16.98 -21.82 16.33
N ILE A 711 -17.39 -20.62 15.93
CA ILE A 711 -16.63 -19.37 16.20
C ILE A 711 -16.33 -19.18 17.70
N ARG A 712 -17.27 -19.50 18.60
CA ARG A 712 -17.03 -19.46 20.07
C ARG A 712 -15.98 -20.48 20.52
N ALA A 713 -15.97 -21.66 19.90
CA ALA A 713 -14.95 -22.68 20.15
C ALA A 713 -13.57 -22.20 19.70
N ARG A 714 -13.46 -21.61 18.49
CA ARG A 714 -12.21 -21.00 17.99
C ARG A 714 -11.72 -19.88 18.91
N ALA A 715 -12.61 -19.02 19.40
CA ALA A 715 -12.27 -17.96 20.35
C ALA A 715 -11.71 -18.52 21.67
N SER A 716 -12.37 -19.55 22.21
CA SER A 716 -11.95 -20.22 23.44
C SER A 716 -10.59 -20.90 23.28
N TYR A 717 -10.38 -21.55 22.14
CA TYR A 717 -9.11 -22.15 21.77
C TYR A 717 -8.00 -21.10 21.61
N ALA A 718 -8.26 -20.02 20.87
CA ALA A 718 -7.32 -18.92 20.68
C ALA A 718 -6.88 -18.31 22.03
N ALA A 719 -7.84 -18.06 22.93
CA ALA A 719 -7.55 -17.60 24.29
C ALA A 719 -6.72 -18.63 25.09
N GLY A 720 -7.06 -19.92 25.01
CA GLY A 720 -6.36 -21.00 25.69
C GLY A 720 -4.92 -21.20 25.23
N LYS A 721 -4.63 -20.92 23.95
CA LYS A 721 -3.28 -20.96 23.35
C LYS A 721 -2.53 -19.63 23.45
N GLY A 722 -3.13 -18.59 24.03
CA GLY A 722 -2.53 -17.26 24.15
C GLY A 722 -2.29 -16.58 22.78
N LEU A 723 -3.16 -16.86 21.81
CA LEU A 723 -3.12 -16.26 20.48
C LEU A 723 -3.47 -14.77 20.54
N ALA A 724 -3.04 -14.05 19.50
CA ALA A 724 -3.23 -12.61 19.40
C ALA A 724 -4.67 -12.20 19.10
N GLY A 725 -5.53 -13.10 18.59
CA GLY A 725 -6.90 -12.77 18.22
C GLY A 725 -7.50 -13.72 17.18
N MET A 726 -8.54 -13.25 16.49
CA MET A 726 -9.13 -13.91 15.33
C MET A 726 -9.33 -12.94 14.15
N PHE A 727 -9.28 -13.46 12.93
CA PHE A 727 -9.63 -12.73 11.72
C PHE A 727 -10.66 -13.47 10.89
N ALA A 728 -11.44 -12.72 10.11
CA ALA A 728 -12.45 -13.28 9.22
C ALA A 728 -12.14 -13.04 7.73
N PHE A 729 -12.43 -14.04 6.91
CA PHE A 729 -12.50 -13.91 5.45
C PHE A 729 -13.89 -14.34 4.97
N SER A 730 -14.70 -13.49 4.36
CA SER A 730 -14.60 -12.02 4.21
C SER A 730 -15.96 -11.38 4.54
N LEU A 731 -15.95 -10.09 4.86
CA LEU A 731 -17.07 -9.39 5.52
C LEU A 731 -18.39 -9.44 4.73
N GLU A 732 -18.33 -9.41 3.41
CA GLU A 732 -19.51 -9.44 2.56
C GLU A 732 -20.23 -10.79 2.57
N ASN A 733 -19.59 -11.86 3.05
CA ASN A 733 -20.20 -13.19 3.15
C ASN A 733 -21.16 -13.33 4.35
N ASP A 734 -21.03 -12.45 5.36
CA ASP A 734 -21.92 -12.44 6.53
C ASP A 734 -23.32 -11.88 6.18
N ASP A 735 -24.30 -12.15 7.03
CA ASP A 735 -25.65 -11.64 6.87
C ASP A 735 -25.79 -10.16 7.30
N ALA A 736 -26.94 -9.56 6.98
CA ALA A 736 -27.19 -8.15 7.30
C ALA A 736 -27.21 -7.85 8.82
N SER A 737 -27.36 -8.87 9.67
CA SER A 737 -27.24 -8.73 11.12
C SER A 737 -25.81 -8.88 11.64
N GLY A 738 -24.84 -9.23 10.78
CA GLY A 738 -23.46 -9.49 11.18
C GLY A 738 -23.36 -10.68 12.12
N THR A 739 -24.14 -11.74 11.89
CA THR A 739 -24.24 -12.88 12.83
C THR A 739 -22.90 -13.48 13.17
N LEU A 740 -22.07 -13.77 12.16
CA LEU A 740 -20.77 -14.40 12.36
C LEU A 740 -19.78 -13.41 12.99
N LEU A 741 -19.79 -12.16 12.54
CA LEU A 741 -18.93 -11.13 13.09
C LEU A 741 -19.23 -10.80 14.56
N ASN A 742 -20.50 -10.72 14.93
CA ASN A 742 -20.92 -10.51 16.31
C ASN A 742 -20.52 -11.70 17.19
N ALA A 743 -20.59 -12.92 16.67
CA ALA A 743 -20.08 -14.10 17.37
C ALA A 743 -18.56 -14.03 17.55
N MET A 744 -17.81 -13.60 16.54
CA MET A 744 -16.35 -13.48 16.61
C MET A 744 -15.93 -12.41 17.62
N THR A 745 -16.38 -11.18 17.42
CA THR A 745 -16.00 -10.03 18.25
C THR A 745 -16.52 -10.15 19.69
N GLY A 746 -17.74 -10.66 19.89
CA GLY A 746 -18.32 -10.87 21.21
C GLY A 746 -17.67 -12.00 22.03
N SER A 747 -16.88 -12.87 21.38
CA SER A 747 -16.21 -14.00 22.06
C SER A 747 -14.76 -13.70 22.44
N LEU A 748 -14.17 -12.62 21.92
CA LEU A 748 -12.78 -12.24 22.18
C LEU A 748 -12.56 -11.47 23.50
N GLY A 749 -13.63 -11.19 24.25
CA GLY A 749 -13.59 -10.49 25.54
C GLY A 749 -13.92 -9.01 25.39
#